data_AF-A0A5B8U9N2-F1
#
_entry.id   AF-A0A5B8U9N2-F1
#
_cell.length_a   1.000
_cell.length_b   1.000
_cell.length_c   1.000
_cell.angle_alpha   90.00
_cell.angle_beta   90.00
_cell.angle_gamma   90.00
#
_symmetry.space_group_name_H-M   'P 1'
#
loop_
_entity.id
_entity.type
_entity.pdbx_description
1 polymer ?
#
loop_
_entity_poly.entity_id
_entity_poly.type
_entity_poly.pdbx_seq_one_letter_code
_entity_poly.pdbx_strand_id
1 'polypeptide(L)'
;MIRPSLLAVLAAVLVALAAPAASPARLPLQVGIADDAALFADRDTAAGSVAAWKRAGIDTVRIQVSWSRVAPDPQAAARPEGFQAGNPEDPGYHWGYIDQAVDLVTAAGLTPILMIDGPPPLWASSAPARRNPRYRPRATEFGPFATAVARRYGDRVDQYILWNEPNLPLWLQPQAECGSPKTCSPVSGDLYRSMVREAYQPMHDADPGAVVLIGALAPAGGNLTSTNATMRPLQFLRALACVDTKLHPVFTGRCANFRPAVADGIAYHAHSTRNAPDEPYANRDDADLASLSRVERLLDQLQQRGRLWGSTSPLNLWLDEYGYQTNPPDKARGVSMARQDRYLQQAAYLAWRNPRVKLLGQYLWNDEPVGGGRKYTGWQSGLIAANGRSKPALDTFPSPMWIDAARSTIWGQMRPGDDHVVSVQLRMPGNATEWQDVGDIPTAPDGTWTLQTGLVPYGSYRAVAEDGEVTDTMVATPATATTGTGGAVTKERTAAGVLVERRAVGTTPGVAVPPSFAGFSIEYWSALDYLGAFGQVNPAFAQLARTLAHGGRGAPTIRLGGNSTDGTWWNPDGVPRPPGIDTDLTVTWLQQLKTWTAATRTPMVLGVNLGLDDPANAAAYVQQAVGTLGPGALAGFEIGNEPDRYSQLRTFHVGTRKLERVERRPPDYSFARYSDELDAYVRTLAPLAGGVGLSGGAFAGSIWDPETDALLGREGPGTTAFGAHAYALEACGAAARNRKKASFARALLAPGGSAPILARMGQLTSVATAHGAAFRVSETNSANCGGVNGVSNAFASALWGTDLLFGLAQAGVSNVDFHSWNGAYYSPVDFVHSKGALVARVHPLFYGMLLFNRALPAGARLLPVAPNSPQAALKTWASVDPAGTRRIVVINKDSGRPRQVVLRVPGGARAGRVERLSAPSVLSKDGVTFAGQTYGRTTADGRLTGRRVVEPLRRAGGAFRLYLPAGSAALVTVPRGGG
;
A
#
# COMPACT_ATOMS: atom_id res chain seq x y z
N MET A 1 -36.56 -18.24 60.44
CA MET A 1 -35.79 -19.49 60.23
C MET A 1 -35.96 -19.91 58.78
N ILE A 2 -35.01 -19.58 57.92
CA ILE A 2 -35.00 -19.99 56.50
C ILE A 2 -34.29 -21.36 56.46
N ARG A 3 -34.96 -22.37 55.87
CA ARG A 3 -34.49 -23.77 55.87
C ARG A 3 -33.12 -23.88 55.17
N PRO A 4 -32.17 -24.67 55.72
CA PRO A 4 -30.81 -24.82 55.16
C PRO A 4 -30.78 -25.38 53.73
N SER A 5 -31.86 -26.02 53.29
CA SER A 5 -32.06 -26.49 51.92
C SER A 5 -32.18 -25.36 50.88
N LEU A 6 -32.66 -24.17 51.27
CA LEU A 6 -32.83 -23.04 50.35
C LEU A 6 -31.52 -22.30 50.07
N LEU A 7 -30.60 -22.29 51.04
CA LEU A 7 -29.27 -21.69 50.90
C LEU A 7 -28.33 -22.55 50.03
N ALA A 8 -28.48 -23.87 50.08
CA ALA A 8 -27.71 -24.78 49.21
C ALA A 8 -28.12 -24.67 47.73
N VAL A 9 -29.42 -24.49 47.45
CA VAL A 9 -29.91 -24.28 46.07
C VAL A 9 -29.53 -22.89 45.55
N LEU A 10 -29.57 -21.85 46.38
CA LEU A 10 -29.12 -20.52 45.97
C LEU A 10 -27.61 -20.46 45.70
N ALA A 11 -26.79 -21.17 46.50
CA ALA A 11 -25.35 -21.26 46.28
C ALA A 11 -25.00 -22.05 45.02
N ALA A 12 -25.72 -23.13 44.70
CA ALA A 12 -25.53 -23.89 43.46
C ALA A 12 -25.93 -23.09 42.20
N VAL A 13 -26.99 -22.28 42.28
CA VAL A 13 -27.41 -21.40 41.17
C VAL A 13 -26.46 -20.21 40.98
N LEU A 14 -25.89 -19.66 42.06
CA LEU A 14 -24.88 -18.60 41.99
C LEU A 14 -23.52 -19.08 41.46
N VAL A 15 -23.13 -20.33 41.71
CA VAL A 15 -21.92 -20.93 41.11
C VAL A 15 -22.14 -21.27 39.63
N ALA A 16 -23.36 -21.68 39.23
CA ALA A 16 -23.69 -21.90 37.81
C ALA A 16 -23.77 -20.59 36.99
N LEU A 17 -24.09 -19.45 37.62
CA LEU A 17 -24.08 -18.12 37.01
C LEU A 17 -22.69 -17.43 37.01
N ALA A 18 -21.71 -18.01 37.70
CA ALA A 18 -20.32 -17.54 37.76
C ALA A 18 -19.35 -18.40 36.92
N ALA A 19 -19.84 -19.47 36.28
CA ALA A 19 -19.08 -20.11 35.20
C ALA A 19 -18.91 -19.08 34.07
N PRO A 20 -17.69 -18.83 33.55
CA PRO A 20 -17.55 -18.04 32.35
C PRO A 20 -18.44 -18.69 31.30
N ALA A 21 -19.42 -17.96 30.77
CA ALA A 21 -20.13 -18.41 29.59
C ALA A 21 -19.05 -18.73 28.57
N ALA A 22 -18.87 -20.02 28.26
CA ALA A 22 -18.03 -20.42 27.15
C ALA A 22 -18.60 -19.69 25.95
N SER A 23 -17.91 -18.64 25.49
CA SER A 23 -18.25 -17.98 24.23
C SER A 23 -18.37 -19.11 23.21
N PRO A 24 -19.47 -19.23 22.46
CA PRO A 24 -19.60 -20.28 21.47
C PRO A 24 -18.35 -20.21 20.59
N ALA A 25 -17.57 -21.30 20.58
CA ALA A 25 -16.32 -21.37 19.86
C ALA A 25 -16.60 -20.94 18.42
N ARG A 26 -15.95 -19.86 18.00
CA ARG A 26 -16.07 -19.36 16.63
C ARG A 26 -15.61 -20.49 15.71
N LEU A 27 -16.46 -20.94 14.80
CA LEU A 27 -16.01 -21.87 13.76
C LEU A 27 -14.82 -21.22 13.03
N PRO A 28 -13.68 -21.93 12.92
CA PRO A 28 -12.47 -21.39 12.30
C PRO A 28 -12.70 -21.06 10.83
N LEU A 29 -11.92 -20.12 10.31
CA LEU A 29 -11.92 -19.82 8.88
C LEU A 29 -11.22 -20.98 8.16
N GLN A 30 -11.91 -21.64 7.23
CA GLN A 30 -11.29 -22.63 6.36
C GLN A 30 -10.48 -21.95 5.25
N VAL A 31 -9.32 -22.54 4.95
CA VAL A 31 -8.48 -22.18 3.80
C VAL A 31 -8.80 -23.15 2.67
N GLY A 32 -9.31 -22.62 1.57
CA GLY A 32 -9.73 -23.42 0.43
C GLY A 32 -8.80 -23.31 -0.77
N ILE A 33 -9.00 -24.19 -1.75
CA ILE A 33 -8.46 -24.02 -3.11
C ILE A 33 -9.49 -24.41 -4.17
N ALA A 34 -9.44 -23.69 -5.29
CA ALA A 34 -10.20 -23.98 -6.50
C ALA A 34 -9.22 -23.99 -7.68
N ASP A 35 -8.90 -25.19 -8.19
CA ASP A 35 -8.06 -25.41 -9.37
C ASP A 35 -8.47 -26.71 -10.07
N ASP A 36 -9.60 -26.65 -10.78
CA ASP A 36 -10.19 -27.79 -11.49
C ASP A 36 -9.26 -28.34 -12.58
N ALA A 37 -8.39 -27.50 -13.17
CA ALA A 37 -7.42 -27.94 -14.18
C ALA A 37 -6.35 -28.85 -13.59
N ALA A 38 -5.84 -28.53 -12.39
CA ALA A 38 -4.92 -29.41 -11.67
C ALA A 38 -5.61 -30.70 -11.20
N LEU A 39 -6.86 -30.60 -10.77
CA LEU A 39 -7.61 -31.74 -10.23
C LEU A 39 -8.07 -32.74 -11.28
N PHE A 40 -8.43 -32.28 -12.48
CA PHE A 40 -8.84 -33.12 -13.61
C PHE A 40 -7.72 -33.45 -14.60
N ALA A 41 -6.46 -33.23 -14.20
CA ALA A 41 -5.29 -33.74 -14.91
C ALA A 41 -5.24 -35.29 -14.85
N ASP A 42 -4.17 -35.89 -15.38
CA ASP A 42 -3.93 -37.31 -15.15
C ASP A 42 -3.79 -37.62 -13.65
N ARG A 43 -4.02 -38.88 -13.28
CA ARG A 43 -4.14 -39.31 -11.88
C ARG A 43 -2.91 -38.95 -11.03
N ASP A 44 -1.71 -39.07 -11.59
CA ASP A 44 -0.47 -38.84 -10.84
C ASP A 44 -0.23 -37.33 -10.64
N THR A 45 -0.47 -36.52 -11.68
CA THR A 45 -0.41 -35.05 -11.59
C THR A 45 -1.43 -34.49 -10.60
N ALA A 46 -2.67 -34.98 -10.64
CA ALA A 46 -3.72 -34.60 -9.70
C ALA A 46 -3.34 -34.97 -8.26
N ALA A 47 -2.84 -36.19 -8.04
CA ALA A 47 -2.41 -36.65 -6.72
C ALA A 47 -1.23 -35.83 -6.16
N GLY A 48 -0.26 -35.48 -7.02
CA GLY A 48 0.84 -34.59 -6.64
C GLY A 48 0.35 -33.20 -6.23
N SER A 49 -0.64 -32.65 -6.94
CA SER A 49 -1.24 -31.34 -6.62
C SER A 49 -1.99 -31.38 -5.28
N VAL A 50 -2.84 -32.39 -5.07
CA VAL A 50 -3.58 -32.57 -3.80
C VAL A 50 -2.62 -32.76 -2.61
N ALA A 51 -1.53 -33.51 -2.78
CA ALA A 51 -0.52 -33.66 -1.74
C ALA A 51 0.23 -32.33 -1.45
N ALA A 52 0.47 -31.50 -2.47
CA ALA A 52 1.05 -30.17 -2.29
C ALA A 52 0.08 -29.24 -1.54
N TRP A 53 -1.21 -29.29 -1.86
CA TRP A 53 -2.26 -28.52 -1.18
C TRP A 53 -2.36 -28.89 0.30
N LYS A 54 -2.35 -30.19 0.62
CA LYS A 54 -2.37 -30.64 2.01
C LYS A 54 -1.17 -30.14 2.80
N ARG A 55 0.04 -30.19 2.21
CA ARG A 55 1.27 -29.68 2.85
C ARG A 55 1.27 -28.16 3.05
N ALA A 56 0.62 -27.41 2.16
CA ALA A 56 0.45 -25.96 2.31
C ALA A 56 -0.69 -25.59 3.28
N GLY A 57 -1.33 -26.59 3.89
CA GLY A 57 -2.43 -26.45 4.85
C GLY A 57 -3.72 -25.91 4.24
N ILE A 58 -4.06 -26.38 3.03
CA ILE A 58 -5.43 -26.31 2.52
C ILE A 58 -6.31 -27.26 3.36
N ASP A 59 -7.51 -26.80 3.71
CA ASP A 59 -8.54 -27.59 4.39
C ASP A 59 -9.55 -28.16 3.39
N THR A 60 -9.93 -27.33 2.41
CA THR A 60 -11.11 -27.54 1.58
C THR A 60 -10.79 -27.40 0.10
N VAL A 61 -11.33 -28.28 -0.76
CA VAL A 61 -11.12 -28.26 -2.22
C VAL A 61 -12.46 -28.11 -2.92
N ARG A 62 -12.62 -27.05 -3.72
CA ARG A 62 -13.81 -26.85 -4.55
C ARG A 62 -13.65 -27.59 -5.88
N ILE A 63 -14.64 -28.40 -6.23
CA ILE A 63 -14.67 -29.26 -7.43
C ILE A 63 -15.89 -28.90 -8.28
N GLN A 64 -15.69 -28.57 -9.56
CA GLN A 64 -16.77 -28.30 -10.50
C GLN A 64 -17.41 -29.58 -11.03
N VAL A 65 -18.73 -29.68 -10.85
CA VAL A 65 -19.59 -30.73 -11.41
C VAL A 65 -20.33 -30.15 -12.62
N SER A 66 -19.66 -30.19 -13.78
CA SER A 66 -20.22 -29.69 -15.03
C SER A 66 -21.41 -30.52 -15.52
N TRP A 67 -22.61 -29.93 -15.47
CA TRP A 67 -23.85 -30.63 -15.81
C TRP A 67 -23.81 -31.23 -17.23
N SER A 68 -23.33 -30.47 -18.21
CA SER A 68 -23.22 -30.96 -19.59
C SER A 68 -22.15 -32.03 -19.81
N ARG A 69 -21.13 -32.15 -18.95
CA ARG A 69 -20.12 -33.22 -19.07
C ARG A 69 -20.58 -34.52 -18.42
N VAL A 70 -21.38 -34.40 -17.36
CA VAL A 70 -21.87 -35.54 -16.59
C VAL A 70 -23.15 -36.11 -17.20
N ALA A 71 -24.05 -35.29 -17.72
CA ALA A 71 -25.32 -35.73 -18.29
C ALA A 71 -25.18 -36.28 -19.73
N PRO A 72 -26.06 -37.22 -20.15
CA PRO A 72 -25.99 -37.82 -21.47
C PRO A 72 -26.40 -36.86 -22.59
N ASP A 73 -25.86 -37.14 -23.78
CA ASP A 73 -26.16 -36.45 -25.04
C ASP A 73 -26.27 -34.91 -24.91
N PRO A 74 -25.22 -34.21 -24.44
CA PRO A 74 -25.32 -32.81 -24.07
C PRO A 74 -25.59 -31.86 -25.23
N GLN A 75 -25.49 -32.34 -26.48
CA GLN A 75 -25.80 -31.59 -27.69
C GLN A 75 -27.20 -31.90 -28.25
N ALA A 76 -27.92 -32.90 -27.70
CA ALA A 76 -29.25 -33.25 -28.16
C ALA A 76 -30.28 -32.18 -27.78
N ALA A 77 -31.27 -31.99 -28.65
CA ALA A 77 -32.35 -31.02 -28.43
C ALA A 77 -33.43 -31.53 -27.47
N ALA A 78 -33.51 -32.84 -27.26
CA ALA A 78 -34.43 -33.51 -26.36
C ALA A 78 -33.65 -34.42 -25.40
N ARG A 79 -34.19 -34.59 -24.19
CA ARG A 79 -33.61 -35.47 -23.18
C ARG A 79 -33.69 -36.92 -23.70
N PRO A 80 -32.64 -37.74 -23.54
CA PRO A 80 -32.70 -39.15 -23.93
C PRO A 80 -33.90 -39.86 -23.31
N GLU A 81 -34.55 -40.73 -24.08
CA GLU A 81 -35.69 -41.51 -23.61
C GLU A 81 -35.25 -42.45 -22.49
N GLY A 82 -36.07 -42.59 -21.45
CA GLY A 82 -35.76 -43.45 -20.30
C GLY A 82 -34.76 -42.88 -19.28
N PHE A 83 -34.03 -41.80 -19.60
CA PHE A 83 -33.05 -41.19 -18.69
C PHE A 83 -33.72 -40.59 -17.44
N GLN A 84 -33.25 -41.03 -16.26
CA GLN A 84 -33.77 -40.63 -14.96
C GLN A 84 -32.82 -39.63 -14.28
N ALA A 85 -33.02 -38.35 -14.57
CA ALA A 85 -32.13 -37.27 -14.07
C ALA A 85 -32.01 -37.15 -12.53
N GLY A 86 -32.88 -37.79 -11.75
CA GLY A 86 -32.79 -37.82 -10.28
C GLY A 86 -32.13 -39.08 -9.71
N ASN A 87 -31.78 -40.04 -10.56
CA ASN A 87 -31.15 -41.30 -10.17
C ASN A 87 -29.65 -41.25 -10.52
N PRO A 88 -28.74 -41.14 -9.53
CA PRO A 88 -27.31 -41.09 -9.82
C PRO A 88 -26.78 -42.38 -10.45
N GLU A 89 -27.47 -43.51 -10.29
CA GLU A 89 -27.09 -44.81 -10.85
C GLU A 89 -27.64 -45.05 -12.27
N ASP A 90 -28.28 -44.04 -12.87
CA ASP A 90 -28.67 -44.14 -14.28
C ASP A 90 -27.40 -44.26 -15.15
N PRO A 91 -27.30 -45.28 -16.02
CA PRO A 91 -26.10 -45.55 -16.82
C PRO A 91 -25.78 -44.45 -17.85
N GLY A 92 -26.71 -43.52 -18.10
CA GLY A 92 -26.46 -42.34 -18.94
C GLY A 92 -25.55 -41.29 -18.28
N TYR A 93 -25.30 -41.37 -16.97
CA TYR A 93 -24.39 -40.45 -16.30
C TYR A 93 -22.91 -40.83 -16.45
N HIS A 94 -22.05 -39.83 -16.57
CA HIS A 94 -20.60 -39.96 -16.71
C HIS A 94 -19.86 -39.39 -15.48
N TRP A 95 -20.03 -40.04 -14.32
CA TRP A 95 -19.49 -39.56 -13.03
C TRP A 95 -17.98 -39.75 -12.84
N GLY A 96 -17.33 -40.64 -13.60
CA GLY A 96 -16.02 -41.19 -13.24
C GLY A 96 -14.92 -40.16 -12.94
N TYR A 97 -14.90 -39.01 -13.62
CA TYR A 97 -13.90 -37.97 -13.36
C TYR A 97 -14.18 -37.16 -12.08
N ILE A 98 -15.45 -37.02 -11.68
CA ILE A 98 -15.84 -36.44 -10.40
C ILE A 98 -15.60 -37.44 -9.26
N ASP A 99 -15.93 -38.71 -9.47
CA ASP A 99 -15.65 -39.78 -8.49
C ASP A 99 -14.16 -39.82 -8.15
N GLN A 100 -13.29 -39.82 -9.18
CA GLN A 100 -11.84 -39.78 -8.99
C GLN A 100 -11.37 -38.55 -8.21
N ALA A 101 -11.93 -37.37 -8.50
CA ALA A 101 -11.55 -36.13 -7.83
C ALA A 101 -11.98 -36.12 -6.35
N VAL A 102 -13.21 -36.55 -6.06
CA VAL A 102 -13.74 -36.67 -4.69
C VAL A 102 -12.93 -37.70 -3.90
N ASP A 103 -12.66 -38.87 -4.48
CA ASP A 103 -11.87 -39.92 -3.83
C ASP A 103 -10.44 -39.45 -3.53
N LEU A 104 -9.82 -38.72 -4.44
CA LEU A 104 -8.47 -38.21 -4.24
C LEU A 104 -8.40 -37.17 -3.11
N VAL A 105 -9.35 -36.22 -3.09
CA VAL A 105 -9.43 -35.17 -2.07
C VAL A 105 -9.71 -35.77 -0.70
N THR A 106 -10.71 -36.66 -0.60
CA THR A 106 -11.08 -37.30 0.67
C THR A 106 -10.00 -38.25 1.19
N ALA A 107 -9.32 -39.00 0.32
CA ALA A 107 -8.20 -39.87 0.71
C ALA A 107 -6.99 -39.09 1.26
N ALA A 108 -6.82 -37.82 0.86
CA ALA A 108 -5.80 -36.92 1.40
C ALA A 108 -6.21 -36.24 2.73
N GLY A 109 -7.41 -36.53 3.24
CA GLY A 109 -7.95 -35.89 4.44
C GLY A 109 -8.25 -34.41 4.23
N LEU A 110 -8.72 -34.05 3.04
CA LEU A 110 -9.24 -32.72 2.69
C LEU A 110 -10.76 -32.80 2.49
N THR A 111 -11.46 -31.69 2.69
CA THR A 111 -12.92 -31.62 2.56
C THR A 111 -13.32 -31.15 1.16
N PRO A 112 -14.07 -31.94 0.37
CA PRO A 112 -14.58 -31.49 -0.92
C PRO A 112 -15.80 -30.55 -0.79
N ILE A 113 -15.86 -29.52 -1.63
CA ILE A 113 -17.08 -28.75 -1.94
C ILE A 113 -17.45 -29.00 -3.40
N LEU A 114 -18.67 -29.43 -3.68
CA LEU A 114 -19.13 -29.64 -5.06
C LEU A 114 -19.88 -28.41 -5.59
N MET A 115 -19.32 -27.76 -6.61
CA MET A 115 -19.99 -26.70 -7.35
C MET A 115 -20.77 -27.29 -8.53
N ILE A 116 -22.09 -27.27 -8.48
CA ILE A 116 -22.98 -27.80 -9.52
C ILE A 116 -23.22 -26.72 -10.56
N ASP A 117 -22.51 -26.74 -11.70
CA ASP A 117 -22.46 -25.62 -12.63
C ASP A 117 -22.95 -25.91 -14.06
N GLY A 118 -23.04 -24.82 -14.83
CA GLY A 118 -23.42 -24.82 -16.23
C GLY A 118 -22.22 -24.88 -17.19
N PRO A 119 -22.44 -24.79 -18.51
CA PRO A 119 -23.75 -24.81 -19.15
C PRO A 119 -24.44 -26.17 -18.96
N PRO A 120 -25.79 -26.19 -18.94
CA PRO A 120 -26.53 -27.44 -18.90
C PRO A 120 -26.41 -28.17 -20.25
N PRO A 121 -26.81 -29.45 -20.36
CA PRO A 121 -27.02 -30.06 -21.66
C PRO A 121 -28.08 -29.28 -22.46
N LEU A 122 -27.98 -29.26 -23.79
CA LEU A 122 -28.84 -28.44 -24.65
C LEU A 122 -30.33 -28.75 -24.47
N TRP A 123 -30.68 -30.01 -24.23
CA TRP A 123 -32.05 -30.44 -23.97
C TRP A 123 -32.68 -29.85 -22.69
N ALA A 124 -31.84 -29.40 -21.75
CA ALA A 124 -32.28 -28.70 -20.54
C ALA A 124 -32.45 -27.18 -20.77
N SER A 125 -32.19 -26.66 -21.97
CA SER A 125 -32.58 -25.29 -22.33
C SER A 125 -34.10 -25.18 -22.50
N SER A 126 -34.69 -24.04 -22.15
CA SER A 126 -36.10 -23.78 -22.50
C SER A 126 -36.32 -23.58 -24.01
N ALA A 127 -35.25 -23.39 -24.80
CA ALA A 127 -35.32 -23.17 -26.24
C ALA A 127 -34.16 -23.86 -26.98
N PRO A 128 -34.12 -25.21 -27.02
CA PRO A 128 -33.01 -25.97 -27.60
C PRO A 128 -32.77 -25.64 -29.08
N ALA A 129 -33.81 -25.22 -29.82
CA ALA A 129 -33.70 -24.75 -31.20
C ALA A 129 -32.72 -23.55 -31.37
N ARG A 130 -32.44 -22.79 -30.30
CA ARG A 130 -31.45 -21.70 -30.31
C ARG A 130 -29.99 -22.17 -30.28
N ARG A 131 -29.74 -23.48 -30.11
CA ARG A 131 -28.41 -24.07 -29.93
C ARG A 131 -27.57 -23.35 -28.87
N ASN A 132 -28.24 -22.86 -27.83
CA ASN A 132 -27.62 -22.15 -26.73
C ASN A 132 -28.04 -22.80 -25.41
N PRO A 133 -27.23 -23.72 -24.85
CA PRO A 133 -27.59 -24.43 -23.63
C PRO A 133 -27.83 -23.48 -22.43
N ARG A 134 -27.12 -22.34 -22.40
CA ARG A 134 -27.23 -21.34 -21.32
C ARG A 134 -28.55 -20.58 -21.32
N TYR A 135 -29.32 -20.68 -22.39
CA TYR A 135 -30.55 -19.92 -22.55
C TYR A 135 -31.66 -20.54 -21.70
N ARG A 136 -32.03 -19.84 -20.63
CA ARG A 136 -33.11 -20.18 -19.70
C ARG A 136 -33.11 -21.67 -19.35
N PRO A 137 -32.09 -22.16 -18.61
CA PRO A 137 -32.07 -23.54 -18.15
C PRO A 137 -33.38 -23.88 -17.42
N ARG A 138 -33.94 -25.05 -17.69
CA ARG A 138 -35.19 -25.51 -17.08
C ARG A 138 -34.90 -25.91 -15.63
N ALA A 139 -35.45 -25.16 -14.69
CA ALA A 139 -35.30 -25.45 -13.26
C ALA A 139 -35.80 -26.86 -12.89
N THR A 140 -36.84 -27.35 -13.58
CA THR A 140 -37.40 -28.71 -13.41
C THR A 140 -36.47 -29.83 -13.85
N GLU A 141 -35.45 -29.55 -14.68
CA GLU A 141 -34.39 -30.51 -15.01
C GLU A 141 -33.19 -30.35 -14.08
N PHE A 142 -32.95 -29.13 -13.57
CA PHE A 142 -31.83 -28.85 -12.66
C PHE A 142 -32.03 -29.46 -11.27
N GLY A 143 -33.24 -29.37 -10.71
CA GLY A 143 -33.57 -29.94 -9.39
C GLY A 143 -33.25 -31.43 -9.28
N PRO A 144 -33.75 -32.29 -10.19
CA PRO A 144 -33.38 -33.70 -10.24
C PRO A 144 -31.87 -33.93 -10.36
N PHE A 145 -31.18 -33.21 -11.24
CA PHE A 145 -29.73 -33.35 -11.40
C PHE A 145 -28.98 -33.01 -10.10
N ALA A 146 -29.32 -31.90 -9.45
CA ALA A 146 -28.72 -31.52 -8.18
C ALA A 146 -29.03 -32.55 -7.07
N THR A 147 -30.23 -33.15 -7.10
CA THR A 147 -30.61 -34.26 -6.22
C THR A 147 -29.75 -35.51 -6.48
N ALA A 148 -29.47 -35.84 -7.75
CA ALA A 148 -28.60 -36.96 -8.09
C ALA A 148 -27.17 -36.73 -7.57
N VAL A 149 -26.64 -35.50 -7.68
CA VAL A 149 -25.35 -35.13 -7.08
C VAL A 149 -25.37 -35.34 -5.55
N ALA A 150 -26.37 -34.81 -4.84
CA ALA A 150 -26.49 -34.98 -3.40
C ALA A 150 -26.58 -36.46 -2.98
N ARG A 151 -27.40 -37.26 -3.68
CA ARG A 151 -27.52 -38.71 -3.41
C ARG A 151 -26.22 -39.48 -3.61
N ARG A 152 -25.43 -39.11 -4.63
CA ARG A 152 -24.20 -39.83 -4.97
C ARG A 152 -23.05 -39.56 -4.01
N TYR A 153 -22.95 -38.33 -3.52
CA TYR A 153 -21.77 -37.85 -2.78
C TYR A 153 -22.04 -37.50 -1.31
N GLY A 154 -23.29 -37.52 -0.83
CA GLY A 154 -23.64 -37.11 0.54
C GLY A 154 -22.99 -37.92 1.67
N ASP A 155 -22.35 -39.04 1.35
CA ASP A 155 -21.52 -39.81 2.29
C ASP A 155 -20.10 -39.25 2.49
N ARG A 156 -19.65 -38.40 1.56
CA ARG A 156 -18.26 -37.89 1.45
C ARG A 156 -18.18 -36.36 1.29
N VAL A 157 -19.28 -35.72 0.94
CA VAL A 157 -19.40 -34.27 0.67
C VAL A 157 -20.57 -33.75 1.50
N ASP A 158 -20.36 -32.65 2.21
CA ASP A 158 -21.41 -31.98 2.99
C ASP A 158 -21.77 -30.59 2.43
N GLN A 159 -21.01 -30.07 1.46
CA GLN A 159 -21.15 -28.71 0.96
C GLN A 159 -21.34 -28.66 -0.55
N TYR A 160 -22.38 -27.95 -0.98
CA TYR A 160 -22.77 -27.83 -2.39
C TYR A 160 -22.98 -26.37 -2.78
N ILE A 161 -22.35 -25.93 -3.87
CA ILE A 161 -22.57 -24.59 -4.43
C ILE A 161 -23.45 -24.71 -5.66
N LEU A 162 -24.61 -24.03 -5.65
CA LEU A 162 -25.52 -24.03 -6.79
C LEU A 162 -25.10 -22.96 -7.79
N TRP A 163 -24.57 -23.41 -8.92
CA TRP A 163 -24.26 -22.66 -10.12
C TRP A 163 -23.12 -21.64 -10.00
N ASN A 164 -22.15 -21.74 -10.91
CA ASN A 164 -21.09 -20.75 -11.01
C ASN A 164 -21.61 -19.42 -11.59
N GLU A 165 -21.30 -18.30 -10.93
CA GLU A 165 -21.44 -16.93 -11.45
C GLU A 165 -22.73 -16.67 -12.27
N PRO A 166 -23.93 -16.85 -11.71
CA PRO A 166 -25.20 -16.65 -12.42
C PRO A 166 -25.42 -15.20 -12.88
N ASN A 167 -24.62 -14.24 -12.42
CA ASN A 167 -24.59 -12.86 -12.89
C ASN A 167 -23.70 -12.62 -14.13
N LEU A 168 -23.00 -13.64 -14.64
CA LEU A 168 -22.27 -13.60 -15.90
C LEU A 168 -23.05 -14.28 -17.04
N PRO A 169 -23.10 -13.68 -18.25
CA PRO A 169 -23.71 -14.31 -19.42
C PRO A 169 -22.94 -15.56 -19.89
N LEU A 170 -21.73 -15.79 -19.38
CA LEU A 170 -20.97 -17.01 -19.64
C LEU A 170 -21.70 -18.25 -19.12
N TRP A 171 -22.39 -18.13 -17.98
CA TRP A 171 -23.00 -19.25 -17.26
C TRP A 171 -24.52 -19.26 -17.29
N LEU A 172 -25.17 -18.10 -17.32
CA LEU A 172 -26.64 -18.00 -17.34
C LEU A 172 -27.11 -16.92 -18.30
N GLN A 173 -28.08 -17.25 -19.17
CA GLN A 173 -28.64 -16.29 -20.13
C GLN A 173 -30.18 -16.37 -20.18
N PRO A 174 -30.86 -15.26 -20.52
CA PRO A 174 -30.32 -13.91 -20.63
C PRO A 174 -30.06 -13.26 -19.27
N GLN A 175 -29.15 -12.28 -19.22
CA GLN A 175 -28.93 -11.46 -18.02
C GLN A 175 -30.02 -10.39 -17.85
N ALA A 176 -30.49 -9.81 -18.95
CA ALA A 176 -31.49 -8.75 -18.97
C ALA A 176 -32.48 -8.91 -20.13
N GLU A 177 -33.61 -8.23 -20.06
CA GLU A 177 -34.55 -8.03 -21.16
C GLU A 177 -34.66 -6.54 -21.46
N CYS A 178 -34.47 -6.16 -22.72
CA CYS A 178 -34.32 -4.78 -23.15
C CYS A 178 -35.33 -4.43 -24.24
N GLY A 179 -36.14 -3.39 -24.01
CA GLY A 179 -36.92 -2.73 -25.08
C GLY A 179 -36.07 -1.75 -25.91
N SER A 180 -35.01 -1.23 -25.30
CA SER A 180 -33.94 -0.41 -25.90
C SER A 180 -32.70 -0.50 -24.99
N PRO A 181 -31.50 -0.03 -25.42
CA PRO A 181 -30.32 0.02 -24.54
C PRO A 181 -30.50 0.86 -23.27
N LYS A 182 -31.52 1.74 -23.21
CA LYS A 182 -31.84 2.57 -22.03
C LYS A 182 -32.92 1.96 -21.13
N THR A 183 -33.59 0.89 -21.57
CA THR A 183 -34.75 0.29 -20.89
C THR A 183 -34.58 -1.22 -20.75
N CYS A 184 -33.50 -1.62 -20.09
CA CYS A 184 -33.23 -3.01 -19.74
C CYS A 184 -33.65 -3.32 -18.30
N SER A 185 -34.29 -4.46 -18.09
CA SER A 185 -34.66 -4.99 -16.77
C SER A 185 -33.89 -6.29 -16.47
N PRO A 186 -33.41 -6.50 -15.23
CA PRO A 186 -32.74 -7.75 -14.83
C PRO A 186 -33.63 -8.99 -15.03
N VAL A 187 -33.04 -10.10 -15.50
CA VAL A 187 -33.74 -11.38 -15.73
C VAL A 187 -33.06 -12.56 -15.04
N SER A 188 -31.72 -12.65 -15.07
CA SER A 188 -30.99 -13.81 -14.56
C SER A 188 -31.26 -14.14 -13.10
N GLY A 189 -31.48 -13.13 -12.24
CA GLY A 189 -31.83 -13.34 -10.83
C GLY A 189 -33.13 -14.13 -10.62
N ASP A 190 -34.14 -13.98 -11.49
CA ASP A 190 -35.41 -14.73 -11.43
C ASP A 190 -35.24 -16.17 -11.95
N LEU A 191 -34.48 -16.35 -13.03
CA LEU A 191 -34.14 -17.67 -13.57
C LEU A 191 -33.38 -18.49 -12.53
N TYR A 192 -32.36 -17.88 -11.92
CA TYR A 192 -31.55 -18.50 -10.89
C TYR A 192 -32.37 -18.82 -9.63
N ARG A 193 -33.25 -17.91 -9.19
CA ARG A 193 -34.20 -18.18 -8.08
C ARG A 193 -35.00 -19.44 -8.31
N SER A 194 -35.51 -19.63 -9.53
CA SER A 194 -36.32 -20.79 -9.88
C SER A 194 -35.49 -22.07 -9.77
N MET A 195 -34.24 -22.06 -10.26
CA MET A 195 -33.32 -23.19 -10.15
C MET A 195 -32.99 -23.54 -8.69
N VAL A 196 -32.66 -22.55 -7.86
CA VAL A 196 -32.39 -22.76 -6.43
C VAL A 196 -33.60 -23.39 -5.73
N ARG A 197 -34.81 -22.90 -6.02
CA ARG A 197 -36.03 -23.40 -5.38
C ARG A 197 -36.39 -24.83 -5.77
N GLU A 198 -36.08 -25.25 -7.00
CA GLU A 198 -36.29 -26.64 -7.45
C GLU A 198 -35.21 -27.60 -6.92
N ALA A 199 -34.04 -27.09 -6.52
CA ALA A 199 -32.93 -27.91 -6.02
C ALA A 199 -32.87 -28.02 -4.49
N TYR A 200 -33.07 -26.92 -3.75
CA TYR A 200 -32.76 -26.83 -2.32
C TYR A 200 -33.42 -27.92 -1.47
N GLN A 201 -34.75 -28.02 -1.48
CA GLN A 201 -35.46 -28.99 -0.63
C GLN A 201 -35.18 -30.44 -1.05
N PRO A 202 -35.28 -30.83 -2.34
CA PRO A 202 -34.94 -32.18 -2.76
C PRO A 202 -33.50 -32.61 -2.45
N MET A 203 -32.54 -31.68 -2.43
CA MET A 203 -31.17 -31.97 -2.00
C MET A 203 -31.10 -32.30 -0.52
N HIS A 204 -31.76 -31.54 0.37
CA HIS A 204 -31.82 -31.89 1.80
C HIS A 204 -32.61 -33.18 2.08
N ASP A 205 -33.62 -33.48 1.26
CA ASP A 205 -34.35 -34.74 1.37
C ASP A 205 -33.45 -35.94 0.97
N ALA A 206 -32.48 -35.72 0.07
CA ALA A 206 -31.50 -36.72 -0.36
C ALA A 206 -30.29 -36.84 0.58
N ASP A 207 -29.81 -35.71 1.09
CA ASP A 207 -28.72 -35.57 2.04
C ASP A 207 -29.13 -34.58 3.14
N PRO A 208 -29.62 -35.06 4.29
CA PRO A 208 -30.01 -34.21 5.42
C PRO A 208 -28.85 -33.40 6.02
N GLY A 209 -27.59 -33.79 5.76
CA GLY A 209 -26.39 -33.09 6.21
C GLY A 209 -25.92 -31.98 5.27
N ALA A 210 -26.50 -31.87 4.08
CA ALA A 210 -26.08 -30.93 3.06
C ALA A 210 -26.13 -29.47 3.55
N VAL A 211 -25.10 -28.71 3.18
CA VAL A 211 -25.02 -27.25 3.25
C VAL A 211 -25.11 -26.74 1.82
N VAL A 212 -26.26 -26.18 1.45
CA VAL A 212 -26.55 -25.70 0.11
C VAL A 212 -26.30 -24.19 0.01
N LEU A 213 -25.18 -23.85 -0.62
CA LEU A 213 -24.70 -22.49 -0.87
C LEU A 213 -25.24 -21.96 -2.20
N ILE A 214 -25.58 -20.67 -2.24
CA ILE A 214 -26.02 -19.98 -3.46
C ILE A 214 -25.20 -18.74 -3.73
N GLY A 215 -25.20 -18.24 -4.96
CA GLY A 215 -24.70 -16.91 -5.26
C GLY A 215 -23.49 -16.96 -6.16
N ALA A 216 -22.38 -17.56 -5.72
CA ALA A 216 -21.09 -17.68 -6.42
C ALA A 216 -20.80 -16.48 -7.34
N LEU A 217 -21.07 -15.25 -6.87
CA LEU A 217 -21.25 -14.12 -7.77
C LEU A 217 -19.89 -13.55 -8.15
N ALA A 218 -19.74 -13.23 -9.44
CA ALA A 218 -18.63 -12.40 -9.90
C ALA A 218 -18.70 -11.02 -9.23
N PRO A 219 -17.56 -10.41 -8.84
CA PRO A 219 -17.55 -9.26 -7.92
C PRO A 219 -17.86 -7.92 -8.62
N ALA A 220 -17.85 -7.88 -9.94
CA ALA A 220 -18.05 -6.66 -10.71
C ALA A 220 -18.86 -6.89 -11.99
N GLY A 221 -19.56 -5.84 -12.42
CA GLY A 221 -20.32 -5.86 -13.67
C GLY A 221 -20.54 -4.49 -14.32
N GLY A 222 -21.31 -4.49 -15.40
CA GLY A 222 -21.64 -3.32 -16.19
C GLY A 222 -23.05 -2.80 -15.91
N ASN A 223 -23.37 -1.64 -16.50
CA ASN A 223 -24.77 -1.25 -16.62
C ASN A 223 -25.46 -2.19 -17.61
N LEU A 224 -26.70 -2.60 -17.31
CA LEU A 224 -27.49 -3.42 -18.22
C LEU A 224 -27.93 -2.58 -19.43
N THR A 225 -27.12 -2.58 -20.48
CA THR A 225 -27.37 -1.89 -21.76
C THR A 225 -27.67 -2.86 -22.90
N SER A 226 -27.60 -4.17 -22.64
CA SER A 226 -27.91 -5.24 -23.58
C SER A 226 -28.38 -6.49 -22.83
N THR A 227 -29.02 -7.41 -23.56
CA THR A 227 -29.57 -8.67 -23.05
C THR A 227 -28.57 -9.52 -22.26
N ASN A 228 -27.29 -9.47 -22.63
CA ASN A 228 -26.22 -10.28 -22.02
C ASN A 228 -25.07 -9.41 -21.50
N ALA A 229 -25.37 -8.18 -21.05
CA ALA A 229 -24.40 -7.42 -20.25
C ALA A 229 -24.16 -8.13 -18.92
N THR A 230 -22.90 -8.20 -18.46
CA THR A 230 -22.56 -8.71 -17.12
C THR A 230 -23.26 -7.90 -16.04
N MET A 231 -24.03 -8.56 -15.18
CA MET A 231 -24.80 -7.90 -14.13
C MET A 231 -23.94 -7.68 -12.88
N ARG A 232 -24.07 -6.51 -12.27
CA ARG A 232 -23.39 -6.19 -11.00
C ARG A 232 -23.95 -7.06 -9.87
N PRO A 233 -23.12 -7.54 -8.91
CA PRO A 233 -23.55 -8.51 -7.91
C PRO A 233 -24.67 -8.02 -7.00
N LEU A 234 -24.64 -6.77 -6.52
CA LEU A 234 -25.72 -6.25 -5.67
C LEU A 234 -27.01 -5.99 -6.47
N GLN A 235 -26.89 -5.67 -7.76
CA GLN A 235 -28.04 -5.58 -8.66
C GLN A 235 -28.67 -6.97 -8.86
N PHE A 236 -27.84 -8.00 -9.00
CA PHE A 236 -28.29 -9.39 -9.10
C PHE A 236 -29.02 -9.84 -7.84
N LEU A 237 -28.48 -9.59 -6.65
CA LEU A 237 -29.13 -9.97 -5.37
C LEU A 237 -30.50 -9.30 -5.20
N ARG A 238 -30.67 -8.04 -5.63
CA ARG A 238 -31.98 -7.37 -5.63
C ARG A 238 -32.95 -7.98 -6.64
N ALA A 239 -32.47 -8.39 -7.81
CA ALA A 239 -33.28 -9.10 -8.81
C ALA A 239 -33.70 -10.50 -8.32
N LEU A 240 -32.77 -11.25 -7.72
CA LEU A 240 -33.03 -12.52 -7.03
C LEU A 240 -34.11 -12.36 -5.95
N ALA A 241 -34.11 -11.24 -5.23
CA ALA A 241 -35.09 -10.95 -4.18
C ALA A 241 -36.38 -10.26 -4.65
N CYS A 242 -36.51 -9.92 -5.94
CA CYS A 242 -37.62 -9.13 -6.47
C CYS A 242 -37.87 -7.82 -5.70
N VAL A 243 -36.81 -7.03 -5.51
CA VAL A 243 -36.91 -5.69 -4.92
C VAL A 243 -36.29 -4.63 -5.84
N ASP A 244 -36.79 -3.40 -5.74
CA ASP A 244 -36.22 -2.25 -6.45
C ASP A 244 -34.91 -1.75 -5.82
N THR A 245 -34.32 -0.69 -6.36
CA THR A 245 -33.07 -0.10 -5.84
C THR A 245 -33.21 0.55 -4.46
N LYS A 246 -34.43 0.78 -3.98
CA LYS A 246 -34.77 1.26 -2.64
C LYS A 246 -35.19 0.11 -1.70
N LEU A 247 -35.08 -1.13 -2.16
CA LEU A 247 -35.49 -2.35 -1.45
C LEU A 247 -37.00 -2.44 -1.19
N HIS A 248 -37.81 -1.77 -2.01
CA HIS A 248 -39.25 -2.00 -2.03
C HIS A 248 -39.55 -3.26 -2.83
N PRO A 249 -40.42 -4.14 -2.33
CA PRO A 249 -40.93 -5.27 -3.10
C PRO A 249 -41.52 -4.90 -4.46
N VAL A 250 -41.18 -5.68 -5.47
CA VAL A 250 -41.81 -5.66 -6.78
C VAL A 250 -42.81 -6.81 -6.85
N PHE A 251 -44.03 -6.54 -7.30
CA PHE A 251 -45.14 -7.52 -7.38
C PHE A 251 -45.70 -7.67 -8.79
N THR A 252 -45.00 -7.18 -9.80
CA THR A 252 -45.43 -7.19 -11.19
C THR A 252 -44.48 -8.01 -12.06
N GLY A 253 -44.92 -8.39 -13.26
CA GLY A 253 -44.12 -9.17 -14.20
C GLY A 253 -43.64 -10.49 -13.58
N ARG A 254 -42.33 -10.77 -13.70
CA ARG A 254 -41.68 -11.99 -13.16
C ARG A 254 -41.76 -12.10 -11.63
N CYS A 255 -42.07 -11.01 -10.94
CA CYS A 255 -42.19 -10.98 -9.49
C CYS A 255 -43.64 -11.15 -9.00
N ALA A 256 -44.62 -11.32 -9.89
CA ALA A 256 -46.03 -11.44 -9.49
C ALA A 256 -46.29 -12.64 -8.56
N ASN A 257 -45.64 -13.77 -8.82
CA ASN A 257 -45.75 -15.00 -8.02
C ASN A 257 -44.47 -15.26 -7.20
N PHE A 258 -43.85 -14.19 -6.69
CA PHE A 258 -42.57 -14.28 -6.00
C PHE A 258 -42.62 -15.27 -4.83
N ARG A 259 -41.64 -16.18 -4.81
CA ARG A 259 -41.29 -17.02 -3.67
C ARG A 259 -39.79 -16.87 -3.42
N PRO A 260 -39.34 -16.66 -2.18
CA PRO A 260 -37.93 -16.41 -1.89
C PRO A 260 -37.06 -17.62 -2.23
N ALA A 261 -35.82 -17.36 -2.64
CA ALA A 261 -34.77 -18.36 -2.62
C ALA A 261 -34.45 -18.75 -1.17
N VAL A 262 -34.02 -19.99 -0.96
CA VAL A 262 -33.55 -20.52 0.34
C VAL A 262 -32.09 -20.93 0.17
N ALA A 263 -31.26 -20.69 1.18
CA ALA A 263 -29.85 -21.07 1.19
C ALA A 263 -29.32 -21.25 2.61
N ASP A 264 -28.29 -22.06 2.77
CA ASP A 264 -27.56 -22.18 4.05
C ASP A 264 -26.43 -21.17 4.19
N GLY A 265 -25.95 -20.68 3.05
CA GLY A 265 -24.89 -19.69 2.96
C GLY A 265 -24.80 -19.07 1.57
N ILE A 266 -23.96 -18.05 1.45
CA ILE A 266 -23.69 -17.37 0.19
C ILE A 266 -22.25 -17.66 -0.26
N ALA A 267 -22.10 -18.33 -1.40
CA ALA A 267 -20.85 -18.41 -2.13
C ALA A 267 -20.59 -17.08 -2.87
N TYR A 268 -19.33 -16.63 -2.97
CA TYR A 268 -19.01 -15.30 -3.50
C TYR A 268 -17.55 -15.14 -3.94
N HIS A 269 -17.33 -14.71 -5.18
CA HIS A 269 -15.98 -14.57 -5.73
C HIS A 269 -15.44 -13.15 -5.49
N ALA A 270 -14.93 -12.86 -4.29
CA ALA A 270 -14.59 -11.49 -3.86
C ALA A 270 -13.31 -10.89 -4.50
N HIS A 271 -12.95 -11.30 -5.72
CA HIS A 271 -11.75 -10.84 -6.42
C HIS A 271 -11.70 -9.33 -6.57
N SER A 272 -10.47 -8.82 -6.61
CA SER A 272 -10.18 -7.52 -7.19
C SER A 272 -9.19 -7.68 -8.36
N THR A 273 -9.10 -6.65 -9.21
CA THR A 273 -8.08 -6.63 -10.26
C THR A 273 -6.78 -6.08 -9.68
N ARG A 274 -6.70 -4.77 -9.50
CA ARG A 274 -5.49 -4.06 -9.02
C ARG A 274 -5.65 -3.39 -7.66
N ASN A 275 -6.86 -3.31 -7.14
CA ASN A 275 -7.08 -2.66 -5.85
C ASN A 275 -6.51 -3.53 -4.74
N ALA A 276 -6.00 -2.89 -3.68
CA ALA A 276 -5.63 -3.59 -2.48
C ALA A 276 -6.85 -4.28 -1.82
N PRO A 277 -6.64 -5.35 -1.03
CA PRO A 277 -7.71 -6.07 -0.32
C PRO A 277 -8.63 -5.21 0.56
N ASP A 278 -8.16 -4.04 1.02
CA ASP A 278 -8.90 -3.05 1.81
C ASP A 278 -9.38 -1.82 1.00
N GLU A 279 -9.12 -1.79 -0.30
CA GLU A 279 -9.56 -0.74 -1.20
C GLU A 279 -10.85 -1.14 -1.94
N PRO A 280 -12.00 -0.52 -1.65
CA PRO A 280 -13.28 -0.93 -2.21
C PRO A 280 -13.48 -0.46 -3.65
N TYR A 281 -14.22 -1.24 -4.44
CA TYR A 281 -14.71 -0.77 -5.73
C TYR A 281 -15.53 0.52 -5.63
N ALA A 282 -15.25 1.45 -6.54
CA ALA A 282 -15.89 2.76 -6.58
C ALA A 282 -17.41 2.70 -6.84
N ASN A 283 -17.86 1.73 -7.65
CA ASN A 283 -19.28 1.57 -7.90
C ASN A 283 -19.97 0.89 -6.70
N ARG A 284 -21.13 1.42 -6.31
CA ARG A 284 -21.89 0.95 -5.15
C ARG A 284 -22.46 -0.47 -5.28
N ASP A 285 -22.63 -0.96 -6.50
CA ASP A 285 -23.20 -2.28 -6.77
C ASP A 285 -22.17 -3.35 -7.15
N ASP A 286 -20.90 -2.98 -7.36
CA ASP A 286 -19.78 -3.93 -7.36
C ASP A 286 -19.34 -4.20 -5.91
N ALA A 287 -18.80 -5.38 -5.64
CA ALA A 287 -18.24 -5.69 -4.34
C ALA A 287 -17.08 -6.69 -4.42
N ASP A 288 -15.87 -6.20 -4.17
CA ASP A 288 -14.66 -6.95 -3.83
C ASP A 288 -14.58 -7.22 -2.32
N LEU A 289 -13.49 -7.83 -1.84
CA LEU A 289 -13.26 -8.15 -0.42
C LEU A 289 -13.46 -6.96 0.53
N ALA A 290 -12.89 -5.79 0.19
CA ALA A 290 -13.06 -4.54 0.92
C ALA A 290 -14.53 -4.08 1.04
N SER A 291 -15.38 -4.58 0.14
CA SER A 291 -16.76 -4.18 -0.03
C SER A 291 -17.76 -5.18 0.54
N LEU A 292 -17.32 -6.30 1.13
CA LEU A 292 -18.19 -7.36 1.65
C LEU A 292 -19.27 -6.85 2.60
N SER A 293 -18.98 -5.83 3.41
CA SER A 293 -19.99 -5.24 4.30
C SER A 293 -21.23 -4.71 3.55
N ARG A 294 -21.11 -4.36 2.26
CA ARG A 294 -22.25 -3.99 1.41
C ARG A 294 -23.10 -5.20 1.01
N VAL A 295 -22.45 -6.33 0.71
CA VAL A 295 -23.11 -7.60 0.41
C VAL A 295 -23.87 -8.08 1.64
N GLU A 296 -23.19 -8.14 2.78
CA GLU A 296 -23.76 -8.51 4.09
C GLU A 296 -24.99 -7.69 4.45
N ARG A 297 -24.88 -6.36 4.42
CA ARG A 297 -26.01 -5.47 4.73
C ARG A 297 -27.19 -5.70 3.80
N LEU A 298 -26.93 -5.92 2.51
CA LEU A 298 -27.99 -6.19 1.55
C LEU A 298 -28.67 -7.53 1.88
N LEU A 299 -27.90 -8.60 2.09
CA LEU A 299 -28.44 -9.92 2.46
C LEU A 299 -29.31 -9.84 3.71
N ASP A 300 -28.83 -9.16 4.76
CA ASP A 300 -29.59 -8.99 6.01
C ASP A 300 -30.90 -8.24 5.78
N GLN A 301 -30.86 -7.17 4.98
CA GLN A 301 -32.07 -6.41 4.61
C GLN A 301 -33.06 -7.22 3.78
N LEU A 302 -32.58 -8.15 2.97
CA LEU A 302 -33.41 -9.07 2.19
C LEU A 302 -34.03 -10.16 3.07
N GLN A 303 -33.27 -10.72 4.02
CA GLN A 303 -33.77 -11.68 5.01
C GLN A 303 -34.85 -11.04 5.91
N GLN A 304 -34.59 -9.84 6.44
CA GLN A 304 -35.54 -9.10 7.26
C GLN A 304 -36.86 -8.79 6.54
N ARG A 305 -36.85 -8.69 5.21
CA ARG A 305 -38.05 -8.44 4.38
C ARG A 305 -38.75 -9.72 3.91
N GLY A 306 -38.25 -10.90 4.30
CA GLY A 306 -38.73 -12.19 3.81
C GLY A 306 -38.51 -12.38 2.30
N ARG A 307 -37.51 -11.69 1.73
CA ARG A 307 -37.18 -11.72 0.29
C ARG A 307 -36.00 -12.64 -0.03
N LEU A 308 -35.33 -13.15 0.98
CA LEU A 308 -34.37 -14.24 0.93
C LEU A 308 -34.54 -15.03 2.23
N TRP A 309 -34.59 -16.35 2.16
CA TRP A 309 -34.65 -17.21 3.34
C TRP A 309 -33.34 -17.95 3.50
N GLY A 310 -33.05 -18.36 4.74
CA GLY A 310 -31.92 -19.23 4.98
C GLY A 310 -31.98 -19.93 6.32
N SER A 311 -31.16 -20.96 6.48
CA SER A 311 -31.06 -21.72 7.74
C SER A 311 -30.44 -20.93 8.89
N THR A 312 -29.75 -19.84 8.57
CA THR A 312 -29.23 -18.86 9.55
C THR A 312 -29.69 -17.44 9.19
N SER A 313 -29.81 -16.58 10.21
CA SER A 313 -30.03 -15.14 10.04
C SER A 313 -29.21 -14.37 11.09
N PRO A 314 -28.10 -13.72 10.71
CA PRO A 314 -27.63 -13.48 9.34
C PRO A 314 -26.98 -14.70 8.65
N LEU A 315 -27.06 -14.77 7.32
CA LEU A 315 -26.36 -15.78 6.50
C LEU A 315 -24.83 -15.64 6.53
N ASN A 316 -24.11 -16.76 6.49
CA ASN A 316 -22.64 -16.79 6.37
C ASN A 316 -22.16 -16.74 4.90
N LEU A 317 -20.87 -16.45 4.70
CA LEU A 317 -20.22 -16.27 3.41
C LEU A 317 -19.10 -17.29 3.19
N TRP A 318 -19.06 -17.88 2.01
CA TRP A 318 -17.97 -18.72 1.51
C TRP A 318 -17.32 -17.97 0.36
N LEU A 319 -16.09 -17.50 0.54
CA LEU A 319 -15.34 -16.87 -0.54
C LEU A 319 -14.63 -18.00 -1.30
N ASP A 320 -15.36 -18.70 -2.15
CA ASP A 320 -14.93 -19.94 -2.79
C ASP A 320 -13.92 -19.74 -3.94
N GLU A 321 -13.78 -18.50 -4.42
CA GLU A 321 -12.67 -18.08 -5.28
C GLU A 321 -12.14 -16.70 -4.83
N TYR A 322 -10.82 -16.62 -4.63
CA TYR A 322 -10.08 -15.41 -4.35
C TYR A 322 -8.64 -15.52 -4.85
N GLY A 323 -8.13 -14.44 -5.44
CA GLY A 323 -6.79 -14.41 -6.02
C GLY A 323 -6.54 -13.14 -6.82
N TYR A 324 -5.26 -12.80 -6.97
CA TYR A 324 -4.79 -11.67 -7.77
C TYR A 324 -3.99 -12.16 -8.96
N GLN A 325 -4.34 -11.72 -10.16
CA GLN A 325 -3.55 -12.01 -11.35
C GLN A 325 -2.18 -11.32 -11.28
N THR A 326 -1.15 -11.91 -11.89
CA THR A 326 0.20 -11.35 -11.90
C THR A 326 0.63 -10.76 -13.24
N ASN A 327 1.46 -9.72 -13.17
CA ASN A 327 2.18 -9.09 -14.28
C ASN A 327 3.69 -9.18 -14.02
N PRO A 328 4.47 -9.86 -14.89
CA PRO A 328 4.02 -10.64 -16.04
C PRO A 328 3.16 -11.88 -15.65
N PRO A 329 2.34 -12.41 -16.57
CA PRO A 329 2.17 -11.93 -17.94
C PRO A 329 0.98 -10.96 -18.15
N ASP A 330 -0.06 -10.92 -17.30
CA ASP A 330 -1.25 -10.08 -17.55
C ASP A 330 -0.96 -8.60 -17.25
N LYS A 331 -0.45 -7.87 -18.25
CA LYS A 331 -0.20 -6.42 -18.17
C LYS A 331 -1.48 -5.58 -18.04
N ALA A 332 -2.67 -6.13 -18.30
CA ALA A 332 -3.93 -5.39 -18.29
C ALA A 332 -4.59 -5.39 -16.91
N ARG A 333 -4.58 -6.53 -16.20
CA ARG A 333 -5.27 -6.71 -14.91
C ARG A 333 -4.34 -7.13 -13.78
N GLY A 334 -3.15 -7.65 -14.08
CA GLY A 334 -2.24 -8.18 -13.09
C GLY A 334 -1.55 -7.12 -12.22
N VAL A 335 -1.20 -7.53 -11.00
CA VAL A 335 -0.30 -6.85 -10.06
C VAL A 335 1.08 -7.52 -10.09
N SER A 336 2.14 -6.92 -9.52
CA SER A 336 3.43 -7.63 -9.42
C SER A 336 3.30 -8.88 -8.54
N MET A 337 4.17 -9.87 -8.72
CA MET A 337 4.15 -11.09 -7.91
C MET A 337 4.35 -10.80 -6.40
N ALA A 338 5.15 -9.80 -6.05
CA ALA A 338 5.31 -9.33 -4.66
C ALA A 338 4.03 -8.65 -4.12
N ARG A 339 3.28 -7.93 -4.96
CA ARG A 339 1.96 -7.40 -4.56
C ARG A 339 0.95 -8.52 -4.37
N GLN A 340 0.96 -9.53 -5.23
CA GLN A 340 0.09 -10.70 -5.09
C GLN A 340 0.31 -11.33 -3.72
N ASP A 341 1.56 -11.64 -3.38
CA ASP A 341 1.96 -12.15 -2.06
C ASP A 341 1.40 -11.28 -0.92
N ARG A 342 1.78 -10.00 -0.87
CA ARG A 342 1.32 -9.08 0.17
C ARG A 342 -0.21 -8.98 0.27
N TYR A 343 -0.91 -8.98 -0.85
CA TYR A 343 -2.36 -8.88 -0.89
C TYR A 343 -3.05 -10.17 -0.45
N LEU A 344 -2.49 -11.34 -0.75
CA LEU A 344 -3.03 -12.61 -0.26
C LEU A 344 -2.88 -12.71 1.27
N GLN A 345 -1.75 -12.30 1.83
CA GLN A 345 -1.55 -12.23 3.28
C GLN A 345 -2.55 -11.26 3.96
N GLN A 346 -2.74 -10.06 3.40
CA GLN A 346 -3.74 -9.09 3.89
C GLN A 346 -5.17 -9.63 3.76
N ALA A 347 -5.50 -10.31 2.66
CA ALA A 347 -6.81 -10.87 2.43
C ALA A 347 -7.15 -11.97 3.43
N ALA A 348 -6.17 -12.82 3.78
CA ALA A 348 -6.30 -13.82 4.84
C ALA A 348 -6.68 -13.16 6.17
N TYR A 349 -6.00 -12.09 6.56
CA TYR A 349 -6.36 -11.31 7.76
C TYR A 349 -7.78 -10.73 7.69
N LEU A 350 -8.17 -10.14 6.55
CA LEU A 350 -9.48 -9.51 6.40
C LEU A 350 -10.63 -10.53 6.41
N ALA A 351 -10.43 -11.69 5.78
CA ALA A 351 -11.36 -12.82 5.84
C ALA A 351 -11.47 -13.34 7.28
N TRP A 352 -10.34 -13.61 7.94
CA TRP A 352 -10.30 -14.08 9.33
C TRP A 352 -10.91 -13.05 10.29
N ARG A 353 -10.78 -11.76 10.02
CA ARG A 353 -11.36 -10.72 10.87
C ARG A 353 -12.88 -10.63 10.73
N ASN A 354 -13.46 -11.14 9.66
CA ASN A 354 -14.89 -11.13 9.43
C ASN A 354 -15.56 -12.43 9.92
N PRO A 355 -16.38 -12.41 10.99
CA PRO A 355 -16.99 -13.63 11.55
C PRO A 355 -17.99 -14.33 10.62
N ARG A 356 -18.51 -13.64 9.60
CA ARG A 356 -19.42 -14.24 8.62
C ARG A 356 -18.70 -15.03 7.54
N VAL A 357 -17.41 -14.78 7.32
CA VAL A 357 -16.62 -15.52 6.33
C VAL A 357 -16.19 -16.86 6.92
N LYS A 358 -16.52 -17.95 6.24
CA LYS A 358 -16.24 -19.33 6.63
C LYS A 358 -15.19 -20.01 5.76
N LEU A 359 -15.00 -19.51 4.54
CA LEU A 359 -14.01 -20.00 3.59
C LEU A 359 -13.31 -18.83 2.90
N LEU A 360 -11.99 -18.94 2.74
CA LEU A 360 -11.20 -18.16 1.78
C LEU A 360 -10.48 -19.13 0.83
N GLY A 361 -11.00 -19.28 -0.39
CA GLY A 361 -10.51 -20.20 -1.42
C GLY A 361 -9.50 -19.53 -2.34
N GLN A 362 -8.27 -20.04 -2.37
CA GLN A 362 -7.25 -19.63 -3.33
C GLN A 362 -7.64 -20.08 -4.76
N TYR A 363 -7.60 -19.16 -5.71
CA TYR A 363 -7.80 -19.41 -7.13
C TYR A 363 -6.59 -18.82 -7.86
N LEU A 364 -5.59 -19.57 -8.32
CA LEU A 364 -5.44 -21.02 -8.56
C LEU A 364 -4.23 -21.57 -7.77
N TRP A 365 -3.86 -22.85 -7.96
CA TRP A 365 -2.52 -23.33 -7.59
C TRP A 365 -1.52 -23.00 -8.70
N ASN A 366 -1.85 -23.36 -9.94
CA ASN A 366 -1.05 -23.06 -11.12
C ASN A 366 -1.71 -21.95 -11.95
N ASP A 367 -0.92 -21.04 -12.51
CA ASP A 367 -1.42 -20.10 -13.50
C ASP A 367 -1.94 -20.83 -14.73
N GLU A 368 -3.07 -20.36 -15.26
CA GLU A 368 -3.53 -20.78 -16.57
C GLU A 368 -2.61 -20.20 -17.68
N PRO A 369 -2.36 -20.98 -18.75
CA PRO A 369 -1.59 -20.51 -19.89
C PRO A 369 -2.21 -19.28 -20.56
N VAL A 370 -1.36 -18.31 -20.93
CA VAL A 370 -1.79 -17.16 -21.74
C VAL A 370 -1.97 -17.61 -23.19
N GLY A 371 -3.17 -17.45 -23.74
CA GLY A 371 -3.45 -17.76 -25.15
C GLY A 371 -2.83 -16.72 -26.11
N GLY A 372 -2.47 -17.16 -27.32
CA GLY A 372 -1.71 -16.39 -28.30
C GLY A 372 -2.43 -15.23 -29.03
N GLY A 373 -3.42 -14.57 -28.41
CA GLY A 373 -4.23 -13.49 -29.02
C GLY A 373 -3.93 -12.08 -28.48
N ARG A 374 -4.60 -11.05 -29.04
CA ARG A 374 -4.51 -9.63 -28.60
C ARG A 374 -5.13 -9.34 -27.21
N LYS A 375 -5.63 -10.36 -26.50
CA LYS A 375 -6.19 -10.27 -25.14
C LYS A 375 -5.55 -11.39 -24.31
N TYR A 376 -5.01 -11.06 -23.14
CA TYR A 376 -4.57 -12.07 -22.17
C TYR A 376 -5.76 -12.98 -21.84
N THR A 377 -5.68 -14.25 -22.22
CA THR A 377 -6.66 -15.27 -21.86
C THR A 377 -6.14 -16.07 -20.68
N GLY A 378 -7.05 -16.61 -19.87
CA GLY A 378 -6.74 -17.34 -18.65
C GLY A 378 -6.52 -16.44 -17.43
N TRP A 379 -6.42 -17.07 -16.26
CA TRP A 379 -6.16 -16.45 -14.96
C TRP A 379 -4.74 -16.74 -14.48
N GLN A 380 -3.95 -15.69 -14.29
CA GLN A 380 -2.58 -15.80 -13.76
C GLN A 380 -2.50 -15.49 -12.26
N SER A 381 -3.43 -16.05 -11.49
CA SER A 381 -3.54 -15.88 -10.04
C SER A 381 -3.00 -17.06 -9.22
N GLY A 382 -2.41 -18.06 -9.90
CA GLY A 382 -1.73 -19.19 -9.29
C GLY A 382 -0.62 -18.77 -8.34
N LEU A 383 -0.26 -19.67 -7.41
CA LEU A 383 0.95 -19.57 -6.59
C LEU A 383 2.20 -20.04 -7.36
N ILE A 384 1.98 -20.81 -8.43
CA ILE A 384 3.01 -21.26 -9.38
C ILE A 384 2.68 -20.66 -10.76
N ALA A 385 3.66 -20.06 -11.41
CA ALA A 385 3.51 -19.51 -12.75
C ALA A 385 3.34 -20.63 -13.81
N ALA A 386 2.78 -20.31 -14.97
CA ALA A 386 2.43 -21.30 -16.00
C ALA A 386 3.65 -22.06 -16.58
N ASN A 387 4.86 -21.56 -16.34
CA ASN A 387 6.13 -22.20 -16.70
C ASN A 387 6.73 -23.03 -15.55
N GLY A 388 5.98 -23.27 -14.47
CA GLY A 388 6.41 -24.03 -13.29
C GLY A 388 7.22 -23.24 -12.25
N ARG A 389 7.48 -21.95 -12.47
CA ARG A 389 8.24 -21.13 -11.51
C ARG A 389 7.35 -20.74 -10.31
N SER A 390 7.81 -21.03 -9.10
CA SER A 390 7.19 -20.53 -7.86
C SER A 390 7.11 -19.00 -7.83
N LYS A 391 5.98 -18.47 -7.36
CA LYS A 391 5.83 -17.05 -7.04
C LYS A 391 6.11 -16.84 -5.55
N PRO A 392 6.49 -15.62 -5.10
CA PRO A 392 6.74 -15.33 -3.69
C PRO A 392 5.57 -15.69 -2.77
N ALA A 393 4.35 -15.57 -3.29
CA ALA A 393 3.13 -15.94 -2.57
C ALA A 393 3.09 -17.42 -2.16
N LEU A 394 3.80 -18.32 -2.86
CA LEU A 394 3.86 -19.73 -2.48
C LEU A 394 4.58 -19.93 -1.15
N ASP A 395 5.65 -19.16 -0.90
CA ASP A 395 6.49 -19.30 0.29
C ASP A 395 5.79 -18.77 1.56
N THR A 396 4.94 -17.75 1.40
CA THR A 396 4.21 -17.11 2.52
C THR A 396 2.80 -17.65 2.71
N PHE A 397 2.28 -18.44 1.76
CA PHE A 397 0.94 -19.01 1.83
C PHE A 397 0.71 -19.87 3.08
N PRO A 398 1.66 -20.70 3.54
CA PRO A 398 1.49 -21.47 4.77
C PRO A 398 1.52 -20.60 6.03
N SER A 399 2.28 -19.51 6.02
CA SER A 399 2.53 -18.68 7.20
C SER A 399 2.18 -17.19 7.02
N PRO A 400 0.95 -16.83 6.61
CA PRO A 400 0.62 -15.43 6.33
C PRO A 400 0.62 -14.59 7.62
N MET A 401 1.07 -13.34 7.52
CA MET A 401 1.05 -12.38 8.62
C MET A 401 0.40 -11.07 8.17
N TRP A 402 -0.14 -10.28 9.11
CA TRP A 402 -0.57 -8.92 8.83
C TRP A 402 -0.49 -8.02 10.06
N ILE A 403 -0.08 -6.77 9.86
CA ILE A 403 -0.10 -5.73 10.90
C ILE A 403 -1.28 -4.79 10.67
N ASP A 404 -2.30 -4.86 11.53
CA ASP A 404 -3.36 -3.86 11.61
C ASP A 404 -2.92 -2.71 12.52
N ALA A 405 -2.27 -1.73 11.90
CA ALA A 405 -1.77 -0.57 12.61
C ALA A 405 -2.87 0.24 13.31
N ALA A 406 -4.10 0.25 12.77
CA ALA A 406 -5.21 0.98 13.35
C ALA A 406 -5.70 0.33 14.66
N ARG A 407 -5.54 -0.99 14.79
CA ARG A 407 -5.87 -1.76 15.99
C ARG A 407 -4.69 -2.07 16.89
N SER A 408 -3.48 -1.66 16.49
CA SER A 408 -2.24 -2.05 17.19
C SER A 408 -2.19 -3.57 17.39
N THR A 409 -2.59 -4.30 16.34
CA THR A 409 -2.71 -5.76 16.35
C THR A 409 -1.83 -6.34 15.26
N ILE A 410 -1.05 -7.34 15.63
CA ILE A 410 -0.35 -8.23 14.72
C ILE A 410 -1.14 -9.52 14.69
N TRP A 411 -1.47 -10.00 13.50
CA TRP A 411 -2.13 -11.27 13.27
C TRP A 411 -1.25 -12.14 12.39
N GLY A 412 -1.31 -13.45 12.57
CA GLY A 412 -0.81 -14.40 11.61
C GLY A 412 -1.53 -15.74 11.72
N GLN A 413 -1.17 -16.65 10.82
CA GLN A 413 -1.65 -18.02 10.81
C GLN A 413 -0.47 -18.93 10.45
N MET A 414 -0.34 -20.07 11.13
CA MET A 414 0.53 -21.18 10.70
C MET A 414 -0.34 -22.26 10.07
N ARG A 415 0.10 -22.85 8.97
CA ARG A 415 -0.66 -23.86 8.22
C ARG A 415 0.24 -25.07 7.91
N PRO A 416 -0.24 -26.32 8.03
CA PRO A 416 -1.58 -26.70 8.50
C PRO A 416 -1.87 -26.23 9.93
N GLY A 417 -3.15 -26.00 10.23
CA GLY A 417 -3.54 -25.51 11.55
C GLY A 417 -3.32 -26.58 12.61
N ASP A 418 -2.41 -26.31 13.53
CA ASP A 418 -2.13 -27.13 14.72
C ASP A 418 -1.80 -26.21 15.92
N ASP A 419 -1.63 -26.82 17.10
CA ASP A 419 -1.17 -26.12 18.31
C ASP A 419 0.35 -25.86 18.20
N HIS A 420 0.72 -24.64 17.84
CA HIS A 420 2.11 -24.15 17.78
C HIS A 420 2.33 -23.06 18.84
N VAL A 421 3.59 -22.84 19.21
CA VAL A 421 4.03 -21.58 19.83
C VAL A 421 4.84 -20.77 18.83
N VAL A 422 4.46 -19.51 18.62
CA VAL A 422 5.19 -18.59 17.74
C VAL A 422 5.84 -17.46 18.53
N SER A 423 7.13 -17.23 18.30
CA SER A 423 7.87 -16.11 18.89
C SER A 423 7.79 -14.90 17.96
N VAL A 424 7.07 -13.86 18.37
CA VAL A 424 6.98 -12.62 17.60
C VAL A 424 8.19 -11.76 17.89
N GLN A 425 8.93 -11.38 16.85
CA GLN A 425 10.16 -10.61 16.94
C GLN A 425 9.98 -9.22 16.32
N LEU A 426 10.63 -8.21 16.89
CA LEU A 426 10.69 -6.83 16.42
C LEU A 426 12.13 -6.46 16.10
N ARG A 427 12.32 -5.83 14.95
CA ARG A 427 13.53 -5.10 14.59
C ARG A 427 13.19 -3.61 14.48
N MET A 428 13.91 -2.78 15.23
CA MET A 428 13.68 -1.34 15.27
C MET A 428 13.99 -0.68 13.91
N PRO A 429 13.29 0.42 13.54
CA PRO A 429 13.59 1.13 12.29
C PRO A 429 15.03 1.65 12.25
N GLY A 430 15.72 1.43 11.13
CA GLY A 430 17.12 1.82 10.88
C GLY A 430 18.01 0.64 10.50
N ASN A 431 19.08 0.90 9.74
CA ASN A 431 19.95 -0.14 9.22
C ASN A 431 20.70 -0.86 10.36
N ALA A 432 20.57 -2.20 10.40
CA ALA A 432 21.31 -3.14 11.26
C ALA A 432 20.97 -3.16 12.77
N THR A 433 19.69 -3.09 13.15
CA THR A 433 19.30 -3.48 14.52
C THR A 433 19.02 -4.98 14.61
N GLU A 434 19.39 -5.61 15.73
CA GLU A 434 19.08 -7.02 15.98
C GLU A 434 17.57 -7.24 16.20
N TRP A 435 17.11 -8.46 15.89
CA TRP A 435 15.76 -8.90 16.24
C TRP A 435 15.63 -9.06 17.75
N GLN A 436 14.54 -8.55 18.31
CA GLN A 436 14.22 -8.62 19.73
C GLN A 436 12.90 -9.35 19.90
N ASP A 437 12.84 -10.31 20.81
CA ASP A 437 11.60 -11.01 21.10
C ASP A 437 10.60 -10.04 21.76
N VAL A 438 9.39 -10.00 21.21
CA VAL A 438 8.25 -9.21 21.70
C VAL A 438 7.36 -10.08 22.58
N GLY A 439 7.25 -11.37 22.25
CA GLY A 439 6.56 -12.37 23.07
C GLY A 439 6.25 -13.66 22.31
N ASP A 440 6.05 -14.73 23.07
CA ASP A 440 5.66 -16.05 22.56
C ASP A 440 4.14 -16.22 22.67
N ILE A 441 3.50 -16.64 21.58
CA ILE A 441 2.05 -16.69 21.45
C ILE A 441 1.63 -18.10 21.02
N PRO A 442 0.74 -18.79 21.77
CA PRO A 442 0.16 -20.03 21.29
C PRO A 442 -0.84 -19.74 20.16
N THR A 443 -0.88 -20.60 19.15
CA THR A 443 -1.89 -20.57 18.10
C THR A 443 -3.24 -21.10 18.61
N ALA A 444 -4.31 -20.71 17.94
CA ALA A 444 -5.60 -21.40 18.00
C ALA A 444 -5.54 -22.69 17.18
N PRO A 445 -6.55 -23.60 17.29
CA PRO A 445 -6.55 -24.86 16.53
C PRO A 445 -6.53 -24.71 15.00
N ASP A 446 -6.86 -23.53 14.47
CA ASP A 446 -6.75 -23.20 13.05
C ASP A 446 -5.40 -22.56 12.67
N GLY A 447 -4.41 -22.65 13.58
CA GLY A 447 -3.09 -22.06 13.47
C GLY A 447 -3.06 -20.54 13.64
N THR A 448 -4.21 -19.87 13.86
CA THR A 448 -4.25 -18.41 13.94
C THR A 448 -3.74 -17.90 15.28
N TRP A 449 -3.05 -16.76 15.26
CA TRP A 449 -2.53 -16.12 16.46
C TRP A 449 -2.65 -14.61 16.35
N THR A 450 -2.75 -13.94 17.49
CA THR A 450 -2.79 -12.47 17.55
C THR A 450 -1.97 -11.94 18.70
N LEU A 451 -1.25 -10.85 18.43
CA LEU A 451 -0.58 -10.06 19.44
C LEU A 451 -1.11 -8.62 19.40
N GLN A 452 -1.79 -8.20 20.46
CA GLN A 452 -2.08 -6.78 20.69
C GLN A 452 -0.90 -6.13 21.39
N THR A 453 -0.21 -5.22 20.70
CA THR A 453 0.99 -4.57 21.22
C THR A 453 1.14 -3.15 20.69
N GLY A 454 1.82 -2.30 21.45
CA GLY A 454 2.17 -0.96 21.00
C GLY A 454 3.13 -1.03 19.82
N LEU A 455 2.61 -0.84 18.60
CA LEU A 455 3.43 -0.91 17.40
C LEU A 455 4.46 0.22 17.37
N VAL A 456 5.73 -0.15 17.31
CA VAL A 456 6.82 0.76 16.95
C VAL A 456 6.62 1.22 15.51
N PRO A 457 6.38 2.52 15.25
CA PRO A 457 6.22 3.02 13.90
C PRO A 457 7.45 2.70 13.04
N TYR A 458 7.21 2.07 11.90
CA TYR A 458 8.20 1.59 10.93
C TYR A 458 9.12 0.47 11.46
N GLY A 459 8.80 -0.14 12.61
CA GLY A 459 9.48 -1.34 13.07
C GLY A 459 9.10 -2.52 12.19
N SER A 460 10.07 -3.39 11.90
CA SER A 460 9.86 -4.66 11.20
C SER A 460 9.48 -5.72 12.23
N TYR A 461 8.47 -6.53 11.93
CA TYR A 461 8.02 -7.65 12.77
C TYR A 461 8.03 -8.93 11.93
N ARG A 462 8.33 -10.05 12.58
CA ARG A 462 8.14 -11.40 12.04
C ARG A 462 7.71 -12.32 13.17
N ALA A 463 7.22 -13.50 12.86
CA ALA A 463 7.06 -14.58 13.84
C ALA A 463 7.89 -15.79 13.42
N VAL A 464 8.41 -16.50 14.42
CA VAL A 464 9.18 -17.74 14.26
C VAL A 464 8.47 -18.83 15.03
N ALA A 465 8.03 -19.88 14.35
CA ALA A 465 7.45 -21.06 14.98
C ALA A 465 8.54 -21.95 15.62
N GLU A 466 8.12 -22.82 16.53
CA GLU A 466 9.00 -23.77 17.24
C GLU A 466 9.72 -24.78 16.33
N ASP A 467 9.15 -25.07 15.16
CA ASP A 467 9.75 -25.92 14.12
C ASP A 467 10.74 -25.17 13.20
N GLY A 468 10.91 -23.86 13.42
CA GLY A 468 11.78 -22.98 12.67
C GLY A 468 11.13 -22.32 11.46
N GLU A 469 9.84 -22.53 11.21
CA GLU A 469 9.12 -21.79 10.16
C GLU A 469 9.04 -20.30 10.52
N VAL A 470 9.32 -19.43 9.54
CA VAL A 470 9.41 -17.98 9.74
C VAL A 470 8.42 -17.29 8.82
N THR A 471 7.56 -16.45 9.39
CA THR A 471 6.67 -15.61 8.57
C THR A 471 7.47 -14.58 7.79
N ASP A 472 6.84 -13.98 6.78
CA ASP A 472 7.40 -12.78 6.16
C ASP A 472 7.62 -11.64 7.18
N THR A 473 8.53 -10.72 6.84
CA THR A 473 8.82 -9.54 7.64
C THR A 473 7.86 -8.40 7.30
N MET A 474 6.95 -8.11 8.23
CA MET A 474 5.97 -7.04 8.11
C MET A 474 6.43 -5.76 8.79
N VAL A 475 6.37 -4.63 8.09
CA VAL A 475 6.68 -3.34 8.69
C VAL A 475 5.42 -2.66 9.19
N ALA A 476 5.43 -2.26 10.46
CA ALA A 476 4.35 -1.51 11.09
C ALA A 476 4.34 -0.08 10.56
N THR A 477 3.72 0.14 9.41
CA THR A 477 3.46 1.50 8.95
C THR A 477 2.48 2.16 9.93
N PRO A 478 2.77 3.35 10.48
CA PRO A 478 1.84 4.00 11.38
C PRO A 478 0.50 4.16 10.67
N ALA A 479 -0.59 3.79 11.35
CA ALA A 479 -1.92 3.93 10.81
C ALA A 479 -2.08 5.33 10.23
N THR A 480 -2.31 5.43 8.92
CA THR A 480 -3.08 6.55 8.41
C THR A 480 -4.33 6.53 9.25
N ALA A 481 -4.52 7.54 10.10
CA ALA A 481 -5.69 7.60 10.96
C ALA A 481 -6.94 7.58 10.05
N THR A 482 -7.46 6.38 9.75
CA THR A 482 -8.81 6.19 9.28
C THR A 482 -9.65 6.80 10.36
N THR A 483 -10.36 7.84 9.97
CA THR A 483 -11.29 8.61 10.77
C THR A 483 -12.15 7.67 11.61
N GLY A 484 -11.72 7.43 12.84
CA GLY A 484 -12.63 7.14 13.93
C GLY A 484 -13.61 8.31 13.94
N THR A 485 -14.88 7.98 13.78
CA THR A 485 -15.99 8.86 14.11
C THR A 485 -15.66 9.59 15.41
N GLY A 486 -15.74 10.92 15.34
CA GLY A 486 -14.99 11.82 16.20
C GLY A 486 -15.12 11.52 17.69
N GLY A 487 -14.00 11.14 18.31
CA GLY A 487 -13.68 11.69 19.61
C GLY A 487 -13.53 13.19 19.42
N ALA A 488 -14.59 13.94 19.75
CA ALA A 488 -14.58 15.39 19.68
C ALA A 488 -13.31 15.89 20.39
N VAL A 489 -12.37 16.46 19.63
CA VAL A 489 -11.46 17.45 20.22
C VAL A 489 -12.41 18.51 20.74
N THR A 490 -12.64 18.52 22.05
CA THR A 490 -13.38 19.59 22.72
C THR A 490 -12.77 20.87 22.20
N LYS A 491 -13.57 21.68 21.49
CA LYS A 491 -13.16 22.99 20.96
C LYS A 491 -13.06 23.96 22.13
N GLU A 492 -12.17 23.65 23.08
CA GLU A 492 -11.83 24.52 24.18
C GLU A 492 -11.22 25.78 23.56
N ARG A 493 -11.85 26.91 23.85
CA ARG A 493 -11.37 28.21 23.42
C ARG A 493 -10.93 28.98 24.65
N THR A 494 -9.88 29.77 24.51
CA THR A 494 -9.55 30.79 25.51
C THR A 494 -10.70 31.80 25.63
N ALA A 495 -10.70 32.62 26.69
CA ALA A 495 -11.64 33.73 26.82
C ALA A 495 -11.63 34.69 25.61
N ALA A 496 -10.50 34.77 24.90
CA ALA A 496 -10.33 35.54 23.66
C ALA A 496 -10.70 34.77 22.37
N GLY A 497 -11.35 33.59 22.48
CA GLY A 497 -11.84 32.82 21.33
C GLY A 497 -10.80 31.98 20.58
N VAL A 498 -9.52 31.99 20.99
CA VAL A 498 -8.43 31.22 20.36
C VAL A 498 -8.56 29.72 20.69
N LEU A 499 -8.42 28.85 19.70
CA LEU A 499 -8.48 27.39 19.86
C LEU A 499 -7.31 26.88 20.72
N VAL A 500 -7.62 26.09 21.74
CA VAL A 500 -6.64 25.42 22.60
C VAL A 500 -6.32 24.03 22.07
N GLU A 501 -5.03 23.76 21.90
CA GLU A 501 -4.50 22.51 21.36
C GLU A 501 -3.54 21.88 22.37
N ARG A 502 -3.96 20.76 22.96
CA ARG A 502 -3.16 20.05 23.97
C ARG A 502 -2.25 19.04 23.26
N ARG A 503 -0.98 18.97 23.66
CA ARG A 503 0.02 18.02 23.15
C ARG A 503 0.81 17.42 24.31
N ALA A 504 1.05 16.12 24.26
CA ALA A 504 1.89 15.40 25.19
C ALA A 504 3.12 14.86 24.47
N VAL A 505 4.31 15.16 25.00
CA VAL A 505 5.58 14.60 24.53
C VAL A 505 5.85 13.32 25.29
N GLY A 506 6.19 12.23 24.59
CA GLY A 506 6.53 10.96 25.21
C GLY A 506 7.86 10.96 25.95
N THR A 507 8.15 9.85 26.63
CA THR A 507 9.39 9.63 27.39
C THR A 507 10.37 8.73 26.67
N THR A 508 9.89 7.78 25.86
CA THR A 508 10.72 6.80 25.14
C THR A 508 11.28 7.41 23.85
N PRO A 509 12.61 7.55 23.71
CA PRO A 509 13.24 7.98 22.47
C PRO A 509 13.02 6.96 21.35
N GLY A 510 12.57 7.44 20.19
CA GLY A 510 12.43 6.67 18.96
C GLY A 510 13.67 6.76 18.07
N VAL A 511 13.42 6.86 16.76
CA VAL A 511 14.45 6.82 15.70
C VAL A 511 15.52 7.90 15.90
N ALA A 512 16.78 7.48 15.76
CA ALA A 512 17.90 8.40 15.64
C ALA A 512 17.90 8.97 14.22
N VAL A 513 17.86 10.29 14.10
CA VAL A 513 17.90 10.94 12.78
C VAL A 513 19.37 11.00 12.32
N PRO A 514 19.73 10.41 11.18
CA PRO A 514 21.11 10.39 10.68
C PRO A 514 21.75 11.79 10.61
N PRO A 515 23.09 11.87 10.69
CA PRO A 515 23.78 13.09 10.32
C PRO A 515 23.52 13.41 8.84
N SER A 516 23.64 14.68 8.46
CA SER A 516 23.50 15.13 7.06
C SER A 516 22.13 14.81 6.43
N PHE A 517 21.09 14.66 7.27
CA PHE A 517 19.75 14.24 6.83
C PHE A 517 19.12 15.18 5.80
N ALA A 518 19.14 16.50 6.03
CA ALA A 518 18.57 17.49 5.11
C ALA A 518 19.68 18.09 4.22
N GLY A 519 19.68 17.73 2.94
CA GLY A 519 20.68 18.13 1.95
C GLY A 519 20.11 18.86 0.74
N PHE A 520 20.94 18.97 -0.29
CA PHE A 520 20.66 19.63 -1.57
C PHE A 520 20.84 18.64 -2.72
N SER A 521 19.89 18.59 -3.64
CA SER A 521 20.00 17.87 -4.90
C SER A 521 20.18 18.92 -6.01
N ILE A 522 21.32 18.93 -6.70
CA ILE A 522 21.74 20.00 -7.61
C ILE A 522 21.97 19.44 -9.01
N GLU A 523 21.39 20.09 -10.03
CA GLU A 523 21.68 19.76 -11.43
C GLU A 523 23.17 19.95 -11.75
N TYR A 524 23.79 19.00 -12.47
CA TYR A 524 25.20 19.03 -12.85
C TYR A 524 25.62 20.34 -13.53
N TRP A 525 24.83 20.84 -14.48
CA TRP A 525 25.12 22.11 -15.17
C TRP A 525 25.04 23.33 -14.24
N SER A 526 24.41 23.22 -13.07
CA SER A 526 24.33 24.29 -12.07
C SER A 526 25.32 24.10 -10.91
N ALA A 527 26.05 22.97 -10.85
CA ALA A 527 26.91 22.65 -9.72
C ALA A 527 27.92 23.77 -9.41
N LEU A 528 28.56 24.36 -10.42
CA LEU A 528 29.54 25.44 -10.23
C LEU A 528 28.92 26.75 -9.74
N ASP A 529 27.63 27.01 -9.97
CA ASP A 529 26.95 28.18 -9.36
C ASP A 529 27.00 28.09 -7.83
N TYR A 530 26.86 26.87 -7.29
CA TYR A 530 26.82 26.60 -5.86
C TYR A 530 28.21 26.37 -5.28
N LEU A 531 29.05 25.58 -5.95
CA LEU A 531 30.35 25.18 -5.42
C LEU A 531 31.41 26.28 -5.63
N GLY A 532 31.23 27.14 -6.62
CA GLY A 532 32.19 28.16 -7.04
C GLY A 532 33.00 27.75 -8.27
N ALA A 533 33.73 28.71 -8.84
CA ALA A 533 34.62 28.49 -9.98
C ALA A 533 35.80 27.57 -9.61
N PHE A 534 36.46 26.98 -10.61
CA PHE A 534 37.60 26.08 -10.37
C PHE A 534 38.68 26.72 -9.48
N GLY A 535 39.02 26.04 -8.38
CA GLY A 535 39.99 26.50 -7.39
C GLY A 535 39.45 27.51 -6.37
N GLN A 536 38.18 27.92 -6.47
CA GLN A 536 37.55 28.89 -5.57
C GLN A 536 36.22 28.36 -5.05
N VAL A 537 36.03 28.42 -3.73
CA VAL A 537 34.73 28.04 -3.12
C VAL A 537 33.78 29.23 -3.15
N ASN A 538 32.49 29.00 -3.44
CA ASN A 538 31.45 30.02 -3.25
C ASN A 538 31.32 30.33 -1.74
N PRO A 539 31.73 31.54 -1.29
CA PRO A 539 31.86 31.81 0.15
C PRO A 539 30.49 31.88 0.83
N ALA A 540 29.48 32.41 0.15
CA ALA A 540 28.12 32.53 0.69
C ALA A 540 27.48 31.15 0.88
N PHE A 541 27.56 30.28 -0.14
CA PHE A 541 27.01 28.93 -0.03
C PHE A 541 27.75 28.09 1.01
N ALA A 542 29.08 28.18 1.06
CA ALA A 542 29.89 27.48 2.05
C ALA A 542 29.51 27.91 3.48
N GLN A 543 29.21 29.20 3.70
CA GLN A 543 28.74 29.69 5.00
C GLN A 543 27.32 29.20 5.35
N LEU A 544 26.43 29.10 4.36
CA LEU A 544 25.09 28.53 4.56
C LEU A 544 25.16 27.03 4.89
N ALA A 545 26.02 26.27 4.22
CA ALA A 545 26.29 24.87 4.53
C ALA A 545 26.84 24.71 5.96
N ARG A 546 27.79 25.55 6.38
CA ARG A 546 28.29 25.58 7.77
C ARG A 546 27.21 25.92 8.79
N THR A 547 26.27 26.80 8.43
CA THR A 547 25.12 27.15 9.28
C THR A 547 24.22 25.94 9.52
N LEU A 548 23.97 25.14 8.47
CA LEU A 548 23.20 23.90 8.60
C LEU A 548 23.97 22.79 9.34
N ALA A 549 25.31 22.77 9.26
CA ALA A 549 26.16 21.81 9.97
C ALA A 549 26.23 22.06 11.50
N HIS A 550 25.88 23.26 11.94
CA HIS A 550 26.02 23.68 13.33
C HIS A 550 25.23 22.75 14.29
N GLY A 551 25.79 22.49 15.47
CA GLY A 551 25.17 21.59 16.46
C GLY A 551 25.54 20.11 16.29
N GLY A 552 26.54 19.80 15.46
CA GLY A 552 27.14 18.46 15.33
C GLY A 552 26.31 17.47 14.50
N ARG A 553 25.47 17.99 13.61
CA ARG A 553 24.56 17.23 12.73
C ARG A 553 25.22 16.68 11.46
N GLY A 554 26.51 16.96 11.23
CA GLY A 554 27.13 16.79 9.92
C GLY A 554 26.71 17.91 8.95
N ALA A 555 27.56 18.21 7.98
CA ALA A 555 27.24 19.18 6.93
C ALA A 555 26.15 18.63 6.00
N PRO A 556 25.31 19.48 5.38
CA PRO A 556 24.25 19.00 4.48
C PRO A 556 24.86 18.16 3.35
N THR A 557 24.21 17.07 2.99
CA THR A 557 24.59 16.30 1.80
C THR A 557 24.40 17.15 0.55
N ILE A 558 25.28 16.97 -0.43
CA ILE A 558 25.11 17.51 -1.78
C ILE A 558 25.04 16.33 -2.75
N ARG A 559 23.86 16.10 -3.32
CA ARG A 559 23.62 15.17 -4.42
C ARG A 559 23.74 15.93 -5.73
N LEU A 560 24.70 15.56 -6.57
CA LEU A 560 24.83 16.09 -7.93
C LEU A 560 24.12 15.12 -8.86
N GLY A 561 23.02 15.58 -9.48
CA GLY A 561 22.18 14.71 -10.28
C GLY A 561 21.17 15.48 -11.12
N GLY A 562 19.90 15.08 -11.04
CA GLY A 562 18.78 15.66 -11.78
C GLY A 562 18.76 15.17 -13.22
N ASN A 563 17.95 15.80 -14.07
CA ASN A 563 17.84 15.41 -15.48
C ASN A 563 19.19 15.51 -16.21
N SER A 564 20.08 16.39 -15.74
CA SER A 564 21.42 16.57 -16.31
C SER A 564 22.39 15.43 -16.03
N THR A 565 22.09 14.54 -15.07
CA THR A 565 22.88 13.31 -14.84
C THR A 565 23.05 12.54 -16.14
N ASP A 566 21.94 12.33 -16.85
CA ASP A 566 21.90 11.53 -18.07
C ASP A 566 22.33 12.32 -19.33
N GLY A 567 22.89 13.52 -19.15
CA GLY A 567 23.59 14.31 -20.17
C GLY A 567 25.10 14.45 -19.89
N THR A 568 25.62 13.79 -18.86
CA THR A 568 27.04 13.89 -18.46
C THR A 568 27.92 12.84 -19.13
N TRP A 569 29.20 13.14 -19.35
CA TRP A 569 30.16 12.18 -19.89
C TRP A 569 31.53 12.34 -19.25
N TRP A 570 32.13 11.24 -18.80
CA TRP A 570 33.51 11.28 -18.33
C TRP A 570 34.45 11.45 -19.53
N ASN A 571 35.07 12.61 -19.59
CA ASN A 571 35.83 13.08 -20.75
C ASN A 571 37.10 13.83 -20.30
N PRO A 572 38.07 13.12 -19.68
CA PRO A 572 39.25 13.75 -19.10
C PRO A 572 40.15 14.43 -20.15
N ASP A 573 40.14 13.92 -21.39
CA ASP A 573 40.98 14.39 -22.49
C ASP A 573 40.28 15.43 -23.39
N GLY A 574 39.02 15.77 -23.09
CA GLY A 574 38.28 16.80 -23.83
C GLY A 574 38.01 16.44 -25.30
N VAL A 575 37.83 15.16 -25.60
CA VAL A 575 37.51 14.69 -26.95
C VAL A 575 36.05 15.05 -27.33
N PRO A 576 35.68 15.05 -28.63
CA PRO A 576 34.31 15.37 -29.04
C PRO A 576 33.26 14.48 -28.36
N ARG A 577 32.18 15.10 -27.87
CA ARG A 577 31.10 14.43 -27.13
C ARG A 577 30.25 13.53 -28.03
N PRO A 578 29.75 12.39 -27.52
CA PRO A 578 28.70 11.63 -28.16
C PRO A 578 27.41 12.46 -28.32
N PRO A 579 26.54 12.13 -29.30
CA PRO A 579 25.23 12.76 -29.42
C PRO A 579 24.41 12.64 -28.13
N GLY A 580 23.73 13.73 -27.74
CA GLY A 580 22.86 13.75 -26.55
C GLY A 580 23.56 14.00 -25.21
N ILE A 581 24.89 14.17 -25.22
CA ILE A 581 25.71 14.63 -24.10
C ILE A 581 25.91 16.14 -24.19
N ASP A 582 25.71 16.85 -23.08
CA ASP A 582 25.87 18.30 -22.98
C ASP A 582 26.89 18.76 -21.94
N THR A 583 27.32 17.86 -21.04
CA THR A 583 28.16 18.18 -19.89
C THR A 583 29.37 17.25 -19.79
N ASP A 584 30.60 17.79 -19.86
CA ASP A 584 31.81 17.01 -19.60
C ASP A 584 32.10 16.94 -18.09
N LEU A 585 32.45 15.76 -17.61
CA LEU A 585 33.07 15.53 -16.31
C LEU A 585 34.56 15.27 -16.53
N THR A 586 35.40 16.06 -15.85
CA THR A 586 36.85 16.05 -16.02
C THR A 586 37.57 15.91 -14.67
N VAL A 587 38.89 15.68 -14.72
CA VAL A 587 39.72 15.68 -13.50
C VAL A 587 39.63 17.02 -12.76
N THR A 588 39.63 18.14 -13.49
CA THR A 588 39.48 19.49 -12.92
C THR A 588 38.14 19.65 -12.20
N TRP A 589 37.07 19.04 -12.72
CA TRP A 589 35.77 19.04 -12.09
C TRP A 589 35.77 18.27 -10.76
N LEU A 590 36.37 17.09 -10.71
CA LEU A 590 36.54 16.32 -9.47
C LEU A 590 37.44 17.04 -8.44
N GLN A 591 38.47 17.77 -8.91
CA GLN A 591 39.31 18.60 -8.03
C GLN A 591 38.52 19.76 -7.40
N GLN A 592 37.53 20.32 -8.10
CA GLN A 592 36.64 21.31 -7.51
C GLN A 592 35.78 20.71 -6.39
N LEU A 593 35.26 19.50 -6.59
CA LEU A 593 34.54 18.78 -5.54
C LEU A 593 35.45 18.53 -4.33
N LYS A 594 36.71 18.17 -4.55
CA LYS A 594 37.71 17.99 -3.48
C LYS A 594 37.97 19.30 -2.72
N THR A 595 38.15 20.40 -3.45
CA THR A 595 38.34 21.74 -2.87
C THR A 595 37.14 22.14 -1.99
N TRP A 596 35.93 21.90 -2.50
CA TRP A 596 34.70 22.18 -1.77
C TRP A 596 34.55 21.31 -0.51
N THR A 597 34.73 20.00 -0.64
CA THR A 597 34.56 19.05 0.48
C THR A 597 35.62 19.26 1.55
N ALA A 598 36.85 19.64 1.20
CA ALA A 598 37.87 20.06 2.16
C ALA A 598 37.44 21.31 2.96
N ALA A 599 36.78 22.27 2.32
CA ALA A 599 36.36 23.53 2.95
C ALA A 599 35.08 23.42 3.79
N THR A 600 34.19 22.48 3.45
CA THR A 600 32.81 22.44 4.02
C THR A 600 32.46 21.13 4.69
N ARG A 601 33.20 20.05 4.42
CA ARG A 601 32.95 18.67 4.88
C ARG A 601 31.56 18.15 4.51
N THR A 602 30.96 18.66 3.43
CA THR A 602 29.67 18.17 2.91
C THR A 602 29.87 16.78 2.29
N PRO A 603 29.10 15.77 2.69
CA PRO A 603 29.08 14.49 1.99
C PRO A 603 28.52 14.64 0.57
N MET A 604 29.11 13.93 -0.38
CA MET A 604 28.75 14.02 -1.81
C MET A 604 28.06 12.75 -2.29
N VAL A 605 26.95 12.90 -2.99
CA VAL A 605 26.38 11.84 -3.82
C VAL A 605 26.55 12.23 -5.28
N LEU A 606 27.14 11.34 -6.06
CA LEU A 606 27.43 11.62 -7.46
C LEU A 606 26.51 10.78 -8.35
N GLY A 607 25.69 11.44 -9.16
CA GLY A 607 24.88 10.79 -10.19
C GLY A 607 25.77 10.20 -11.28
N VAL A 608 25.44 9.01 -11.75
CA VAL A 608 26.15 8.28 -12.82
C VAL A 608 25.20 8.18 -14.01
N ASN A 609 25.68 8.54 -15.21
CA ASN A 609 24.86 8.57 -16.41
C ASN A 609 24.47 7.15 -16.84
N LEU A 610 23.21 6.77 -16.63
CA LEU A 610 22.63 5.52 -17.12
C LEU A 610 22.07 5.68 -18.54
N GLY A 611 21.59 6.88 -18.86
CA GLY A 611 21.04 7.22 -20.17
C GLY A 611 22.01 7.02 -21.34
N LEU A 612 23.32 7.16 -21.11
CA LEU A 612 24.39 6.92 -22.09
C LEU A 612 24.53 5.45 -22.48
N ASP A 613 24.11 4.52 -21.61
CA ASP A 613 24.26 3.07 -21.82
C ASP A 613 25.73 2.63 -22.02
N ASP A 614 26.65 3.22 -21.24
CA ASP A 614 28.08 2.89 -21.26
C ASP A 614 28.61 2.66 -19.83
N PRO A 615 28.51 1.41 -19.31
CA PRO A 615 29.05 1.04 -18.01
C PRO A 615 30.57 1.26 -17.88
N ALA A 616 31.32 1.22 -18.99
CA ALA A 616 32.78 1.39 -18.96
C ALA A 616 33.16 2.87 -18.75
N ASN A 617 32.45 3.81 -19.39
CA ASN A 617 32.61 5.23 -19.10
C ASN A 617 32.25 5.56 -17.64
N ALA A 618 31.14 5.00 -17.16
CA ALA A 618 30.73 5.12 -15.77
C ALA A 618 31.78 4.56 -14.79
N ALA A 619 32.40 3.43 -15.13
CA ALA A 619 33.46 2.80 -14.33
C ALA A 619 34.68 3.71 -14.19
N ALA A 620 35.15 4.30 -15.30
CA ALA A 620 36.27 5.24 -15.30
C ALA A 620 35.96 6.49 -14.44
N TYR A 621 34.74 7.02 -14.53
CA TYR A 621 34.29 8.13 -13.69
C TYR A 621 34.32 7.76 -12.21
N VAL A 622 33.68 6.65 -11.83
CA VAL A 622 33.59 6.19 -10.44
C VAL A 622 34.97 5.94 -9.85
N GLN A 623 35.84 5.25 -10.58
CA GLN A 623 37.21 4.98 -10.15
C GLN A 623 37.98 6.28 -9.89
N GLN A 624 37.91 7.25 -10.82
CA GLN A 624 38.59 8.52 -10.66
C GLN A 624 37.99 9.37 -9.52
N ALA A 625 36.67 9.34 -9.33
CA ALA A 625 35.98 10.04 -8.25
C ALA A 625 36.41 9.50 -6.88
N VAL A 626 36.44 8.17 -6.71
CA VAL A 626 36.91 7.49 -5.49
C VAL A 626 38.36 7.89 -5.19
N GLY A 627 39.25 7.81 -6.19
CA GLY A 627 40.67 8.18 -6.02
C GLY A 627 40.90 9.66 -5.70
N THR A 628 40.06 10.57 -6.21
CA THR A 628 40.24 12.01 -6.03
C THR A 628 39.69 12.51 -4.69
N LEU A 629 38.47 12.08 -4.33
CA LEU A 629 37.73 12.56 -3.16
C LEU A 629 38.01 11.76 -1.89
N GLY A 630 38.24 10.45 -2.03
CA GLY A 630 38.39 9.52 -0.92
C GLY A 630 37.06 9.16 -0.22
N PRO A 631 37.05 8.09 0.60
CA PRO A 631 35.83 7.54 1.18
C PRO A 631 35.18 8.45 2.22
N GLY A 632 35.90 9.39 2.83
CA GLY A 632 35.35 10.31 3.83
C GLY A 632 34.48 11.44 3.25
N ALA A 633 34.55 11.68 1.94
CA ALA A 633 33.78 12.72 1.25
C ALA A 633 32.62 12.15 0.41
N LEU A 634 32.71 10.90 -0.02
CA LEU A 634 31.68 10.24 -0.84
C LEU A 634 30.65 9.51 0.03
N ALA A 635 29.39 9.92 -0.10
CA ALA A 635 28.24 9.30 0.56
C ALA A 635 27.51 8.27 -0.31
N GLY A 636 27.78 8.23 -1.62
CA GLY A 636 27.16 7.27 -2.54
C GLY A 636 27.31 7.66 -4.01
N PHE A 637 27.01 6.70 -4.88
CA PHE A 637 26.72 6.94 -6.29
C PHE A 637 25.25 6.62 -6.57
N GLU A 638 24.61 7.39 -7.43
CA GLU A 638 23.21 7.14 -7.84
C GLU A 638 23.17 6.90 -9.35
N ILE A 639 22.72 5.72 -9.79
CA ILE A 639 22.80 5.28 -11.17
C ILE A 639 21.52 5.69 -11.92
N GLY A 640 21.67 6.65 -12.84
CA GLY A 640 20.58 7.25 -13.60
C GLY A 640 19.74 8.26 -12.80
N ASN A 641 18.79 8.89 -13.47
CA ASN A 641 17.83 9.80 -12.87
C ASN A 641 16.45 9.68 -13.53
N GLU A 642 15.42 9.34 -12.76
CA GLU A 642 14.05 9.14 -13.26
C GLU A 642 13.95 8.17 -14.47
N PRO A 643 14.52 6.95 -14.39
CA PRO A 643 14.46 5.97 -15.48
C PRO A 643 13.03 5.57 -15.85
N ASP A 644 12.06 5.72 -14.93
CA ASP A 644 10.62 5.56 -15.16
C ASP A 644 10.05 6.60 -16.16
N ARG A 645 10.87 7.57 -16.57
CA ARG A 645 10.55 8.65 -17.51
C ARG A 645 11.45 8.67 -18.76
N TYR A 646 12.34 7.71 -18.95
CA TYR A 646 13.26 7.69 -20.10
C TYR A 646 12.56 7.63 -21.46
N SER A 647 11.34 7.10 -21.51
CA SER A 647 10.50 7.07 -22.71
C SER A 647 9.59 8.29 -22.89
N GLN A 648 9.78 9.34 -22.07
CA GLN A 648 8.85 10.47 -21.99
C GLN A 648 9.56 11.81 -22.19
N LEU A 649 9.45 12.34 -23.41
CA LEU A 649 9.76 13.74 -23.71
C LEU A 649 8.93 14.68 -22.82
N ARG A 650 9.56 15.71 -22.28
CA ARG A 650 8.82 16.77 -21.58
C ARG A 650 9.47 18.13 -21.72
N THR A 651 8.68 19.12 -22.14
CA THR A 651 9.09 20.53 -22.19
C THR A 651 8.30 21.36 -21.19
N PHE A 652 9.00 22.18 -20.41
CA PHE A 652 8.39 23.09 -19.44
C PHE A 652 9.17 24.41 -19.35
N HIS A 653 8.60 25.39 -18.64
CA HIS A 653 9.19 26.72 -18.50
C HIS A 653 9.26 27.12 -17.04
N VAL A 654 10.35 27.79 -16.67
CA VAL A 654 10.57 28.36 -15.35
C VAL A 654 10.95 29.81 -15.53
N GLY A 655 9.98 30.71 -15.30
CA GLY A 655 10.11 32.08 -15.77
C GLY A 655 10.21 32.11 -17.29
N THR A 656 11.26 32.71 -17.82
CA THR A 656 11.55 32.78 -19.26
C THR A 656 12.39 31.60 -19.78
N ARG A 657 12.96 30.78 -18.88
CA ARG A 657 13.83 29.66 -19.27
C ARG A 657 12.98 28.48 -19.73
N LYS A 658 13.18 28.05 -20.98
CA LYS A 658 12.68 26.76 -21.51
C LYS A 658 13.61 25.64 -21.04
N LEU A 659 13.04 24.58 -20.52
CA LEU A 659 13.74 23.35 -20.12
C LEU A 659 13.09 22.18 -20.85
N GLU A 660 13.92 21.23 -21.27
CA GLU A 660 13.52 20.10 -22.09
C GLU A 660 14.17 18.84 -21.54
N ARG A 661 13.34 17.85 -21.21
CA ARG A 661 13.77 16.48 -20.92
C ARG A 661 13.59 15.68 -22.19
N VAL A 662 14.71 15.18 -22.71
CA VAL A 662 14.76 14.38 -23.94
C VAL A 662 14.42 12.91 -23.66
N GLU A 663 13.93 12.23 -24.68
CA GLU A 663 13.74 10.78 -24.66
C GLU A 663 15.11 10.08 -24.69
N ARG A 664 15.33 9.13 -23.79
CA ARG A 664 16.57 8.35 -23.63
C ARG A 664 16.40 6.88 -24.02
N ARG A 665 15.16 6.39 -24.01
CA ARG A 665 14.79 5.01 -24.36
C ARG A 665 13.48 5.01 -25.13
N PRO A 666 13.20 4.01 -25.98
CA PRO A 666 11.96 3.96 -26.74
C PRO A 666 10.69 3.83 -25.85
N PRO A 667 9.49 4.06 -26.41
CA PRO A 667 8.21 4.00 -25.69
C PRO A 667 7.91 2.71 -24.92
N ASP A 668 8.52 1.59 -25.31
CA ASP A 668 8.34 0.28 -24.69
C ASP A 668 9.30 0.00 -23.52
N TYR A 669 10.12 1.00 -23.11
CA TYR A 669 11.00 0.88 -21.96
C TYR A 669 10.21 0.52 -20.70
N SER A 670 10.66 -0.53 -20.02
CA SER A 670 9.94 -1.16 -18.91
C SER A 670 10.87 -1.33 -17.72
N PHE A 671 10.30 -1.59 -16.54
CA PHE A 671 11.07 -1.89 -15.35
C PHE A 671 12.05 -3.06 -15.55
N ALA A 672 11.66 -4.10 -16.29
CA ALA A 672 12.54 -5.23 -16.58
C ALA A 672 13.81 -4.78 -17.34
N ARG A 673 13.67 -3.96 -18.39
CA ARG A 673 14.81 -3.40 -19.11
C ARG A 673 15.67 -2.50 -18.23
N TYR A 674 15.04 -1.66 -17.41
CA TYR A 674 15.75 -0.86 -16.42
C TYR A 674 16.57 -1.72 -15.45
N SER A 675 15.98 -2.80 -14.95
CA SER A 675 16.65 -3.72 -14.02
C SER A 675 17.86 -4.38 -14.67
N ASP A 676 17.77 -4.80 -15.94
CA ASP A 676 18.89 -5.42 -16.65
C ASP A 676 20.03 -4.42 -16.89
N GLU A 677 19.69 -3.18 -17.25
CA GLU A 677 20.67 -2.09 -17.42
C GLU A 677 21.33 -1.74 -16.08
N LEU A 678 20.55 -1.61 -15.00
CA LEU A 678 21.07 -1.35 -13.66
C LEU A 678 22.03 -2.46 -13.23
N ASP A 679 21.67 -3.73 -13.42
CA ASP A 679 22.52 -4.87 -13.08
C ASP A 679 23.88 -4.83 -13.81
N ALA A 680 23.90 -4.42 -15.09
CA ALA A 680 25.13 -4.26 -15.85
C ALA A 680 26.04 -3.17 -15.27
N TYR A 681 25.46 -2.03 -14.88
CA TYR A 681 26.20 -0.96 -14.21
C TYR A 681 26.71 -1.43 -12.85
N VAL A 682 25.85 -1.96 -11.99
CA VAL A 682 26.23 -2.33 -10.63
C VAL A 682 27.35 -3.39 -10.63
N ARG A 683 27.27 -4.41 -11.50
CA ARG A 683 28.35 -5.40 -11.65
C ARG A 683 29.70 -4.77 -12.02
N THR A 684 29.68 -3.73 -12.85
CA THR A 684 30.89 -3.03 -13.31
C THR A 684 31.44 -2.07 -12.25
N LEU A 685 30.55 -1.37 -11.54
CA LEU A 685 30.91 -0.30 -10.61
C LEU A 685 31.25 -0.81 -9.21
N ALA A 686 30.62 -1.88 -8.74
CA ALA A 686 30.77 -2.34 -7.36
C ALA A 686 32.22 -2.62 -6.94
N PRO A 687 33.08 -3.27 -7.77
CA PRO A 687 34.49 -3.47 -7.43
C PRO A 687 35.31 -2.18 -7.34
N LEU A 688 34.87 -1.11 -8.03
CA LEU A 688 35.57 0.17 -8.14
C LEU A 688 35.10 1.20 -7.12
N ALA A 689 33.91 1.02 -6.55
CA ALA A 689 33.29 1.96 -5.63
C ALA A 689 33.99 2.02 -4.26
N GLY A 690 34.91 1.09 -3.95
CA GLY A 690 35.73 1.16 -2.73
C GLY A 690 34.90 1.12 -1.44
N GLY A 691 33.78 0.39 -1.45
CA GLY A 691 32.83 0.31 -0.33
C GLY A 691 31.83 1.48 -0.26
N VAL A 692 31.92 2.47 -1.16
CA VAL A 692 30.89 3.50 -1.30
C VAL A 692 29.63 2.88 -1.91
N GLY A 693 28.48 3.16 -1.31
CA GLY A 693 27.22 2.55 -1.73
C GLY A 693 26.77 2.95 -3.13
N LEU A 694 26.24 1.98 -3.87
CA LEU A 694 25.59 2.19 -5.17
C LEU A 694 24.07 2.21 -4.98
N SER A 695 23.45 3.28 -5.45
CA SER A 695 21.99 3.47 -5.38
C SER A 695 21.35 3.23 -6.73
N GLY A 696 20.36 2.34 -6.75
CA GLY A 696 19.38 2.24 -7.81
C GLY A 696 18.13 3.08 -7.50
N GLY A 697 17.14 3.01 -8.39
CA GLY A 697 15.88 3.75 -8.29
C GLY A 697 15.95 5.14 -8.92
N ALA A 698 15.86 6.16 -8.06
CA ALA A 698 15.64 7.57 -8.44
C ALA A 698 14.34 7.79 -9.22
N PHE A 699 13.30 7.00 -8.92
CA PHE A 699 12.03 7.04 -9.67
C PHE A 699 11.24 8.33 -9.40
N ALA A 700 10.80 8.97 -10.49
CA ALA A 700 9.99 10.19 -10.46
C ALA A 700 8.62 9.96 -9.82
N GLY A 701 8.00 8.83 -10.15
CA GLY A 701 6.66 8.46 -9.71
C GLY A 701 6.56 7.04 -9.19
N SER A 702 5.35 6.65 -8.76
CA SER A 702 5.11 5.38 -8.07
C SER A 702 4.86 4.18 -9.00
N ILE A 703 5.09 4.33 -10.30
CA ILE A 703 4.73 3.29 -11.29
C ILE A 703 5.58 2.03 -11.12
N TRP A 704 6.83 2.18 -10.67
CA TRP A 704 7.78 1.08 -10.45
C TRP A 704 8.06 0.79 -8.98
N ASP A 705 7.48 1.54 -8.04
CA ASP A 705 7.55 1.23 -6.59
C ASP A 705 7.23 -0.24 -6.25
N PRO A 706 6.24 -0.91 -6.89
CA PRO A 706 5.90 -2.31 -6.58
C PRO A 706 6.99 -3.32 -6.87
N GLU A 707 7.93 -2.93 -7.73
CA GLU A 707 9.04 -3.76 -8.17
C GLU A 707 10.28 -3.54 -7.30
N THR A 708 10.24 -2.60 -6.35
CA THR A 708 11.38 -2.28 -5.46
C THR A 708 11.83 -3.49 -4.65
N ASP A 709 10.89 -4.31 -4.20
CA ASP A 709 11.19 -5.51 -3.43
C ASP A 709 11.96 -6.53 -4.29
N ALA A 710 11.44 -6.82 -5.48
CA ALA A 710 12.10 -7.67 -6.46
C ALA A 710 13.43 -7.12 -6.95
N LEU A 711 13.63 -5.80 -6.97
CA LEU A 711 14.90 -5.17 -7.32
C LEU A 711 15.96 -5.42 -6.24
N LEU A 712 15.58 -5.27 -4.97
CA LEU A 712 16.49 -5.32 -3.83
C LEU A 712 16.76 -6.75 -3.35
N GLY A 713 15.85 -7.69 -3.60
CA GLY A 713 15.99 -9.10 -3.24
C GLY A 713 16.79 -9.95 -4.24
N ARG A 714 17.45 -9.37 -5.25
CA ARG A 714 18.22 -10.13 -6.26
C ARG A 714 19.54 -10.64 -5.68
N GLU A 715 19.92 -11.86 -6.04
CA GLU A 715 21.24 -12.41 -5.72
C GLU A 715 22.36 -11.71 -6.50
N GLY A 716 23.47 -11.39 -5.83
CA GLY A 716 24.65 -10.76 -6.45
C GLY A 716 25.11 -9.49 -5.71
N PRO A 717 26.04 -8.70 -6.30
CA PRO A 717 26.43 -7.40 -5.75
C PRO A 717 25.27 -6.44 -5.99
N GLY A 718 24.23 -6.47 -5.18
CA GLY A 718 23.05 -5.61 -5.32
C GLY A 718 23.32 -4.15 -4.97
N THR A 719 22.31 -3.29 -5.14
CA THR A 719 22.37 -1.90 -4.68
C THR A 719 22.27 -1.83 -3.16
N THR A 720 23.23 -1.17 -2.50
CA THR A 720 23.23 -0.99 -1.04
C THR A 720 22.40 0.23 -0.59
N ALA A 721 21.84 0.96 -1.54
CA ALA A 721 20.92 2.07 -1.32
C ALA A 721 19.82 2.10 -2.40
N PHE A 722 18.69 2.72 -2.07
CA PHE A 722 17.59 2.94 -3.01
C PHE A 722 17.07 4.38 -2.90
N GLY A 723 16.98 5.06 -4.04
CA GLY A 723 16.50 6.43 -4.15
C GLY A 723 15.08 6.52 -4.71
N ALA A 724 14.29 7.49 -4.25
CA ALA A 724 13.06 7.88 -4.95
C ALA A 724 12.79 9.38 -4.84
N HIS A 725 12.06 9.91 -5.82
CA HIS A 725 11.75 11.33 -5.89
C HIS A 725 10.32 11.63 -5.45
N ALA A 726 10.04 12.83 -4.98
CA ALA A 726 8.67 13.27 -4.73
C ALA A 726 8.49 14.78 -4.81
N TYR A 727 7.38 15.23 -5.40
CA TYR A 727 7.00 16.63 -5.39
C TYR A 727 5.57 16.80 -4.91
N ALA A 728 5.34 17.76 -4.01
CA ALA A 728 4.03 17.95 -3.39
C ALA A 728 2.96 18.49 -4.36
N LEU A 729 3.37 19.25 -5.36
CA LEU A 729 2.48 19.91 -6.31
C LEU A 729 2.96 19.71 -7.75
N GLU A 730 2.02 19.67 -8.68
CA GLU A 730 2.27 19.66 -10.12
C GLU A 730 2.28 21.11 -10.66
N ALA A 731 3.38 21.51 -11.29
CA ALA A 731 3.57 22.85 -11.87
C ALA A 731 3.75 22.86 -13.39
N CYS A 732 3.89 21.70 -14.04
CA CYS A 732 4.28 21.64 -15.45
C CYS A 732 3.12 21.82 -16.44
N GLY A 733 1.86 21.67 -16.02
CA GLY A 733 0.69 21.72 -16.91
C GLY A 733 0.14 23.13 -17.16
N ALA A 734 -0.55 23.34 -18.29
CA ALA A 734 -1.23 24.61 -18.61
C ALA A 734 -2.23 25.04 -17.51
N ALA A 735 -2.91 24.08 -16.89
CA ALA A 735 -3.82 24.31 -15.77
C ALA A 735 -3.12 24.86 -14.51
N ALA A 736 -1.82 24.61 -14.33
CA ALA A 736 -1.05 25.15 -13.20
C ALA A 736 -0.78 26.65 -13.34
N ARG A 737 -0.67 27.16 -14.57
CA ARG A 737 -0.42 28.59 -14.86
C ARG A 737 -1.61 29.49 -14.52
N ASN A 738 -2.83 28.94 -14.53
CA ASN A 738 -4.08 29.68 -14.35
C ASN A 738 -4.61 29.67 -12.90
N ARG A 739 -3.98 28.94 -11.99
CA ARG A 739 -4.42 28.84 -10.58
C ARG A 739 -3.89 30.00 -9.73
N LYS A 740 -4.74 30.53 -8.84
CA LYS A 740 -4.35 31.60 -7.89
C LYS A 740 -3.29 31.09 -6.90
N LYS A 741 -2.24 31.89 -6.64
CA LYS A 741 -1.13 31.57 -5.71
C LYS A 741 -1.61 31.10 -4.33
N ALA A 742 -2.62 31.76 -3.77
CA ALA A 742 -3.20 31.38 -2.47
C ALA A 742 -3.80 29.96 -2.45
N SER A 743 -4.29 29.47 -3.60
CA SER A 743 -4.79 28.09 -3.73
C SER A 743 -3.66 27.08 -3.63
N PHE A 744 -2.54 27.33 -4.30
CA PHE A 744 -1.35 26.48 -4.23
C PHE A 744 -0.72 26.47 -2.84
N ALA A 745 -0.57 27.63 -2.19
CA ALA A 745 -0.04 27.67 -0.82
C ALA A 745 -0.94 26.92 0.16
N ARG A 746 -2.27 27.02 0.00
CA ARG A 746 -3.23 26.23 0.79
C ARG A 746 -3.08 24.73 0.51
N ALA A 747 -2.93 24.32 -0.75
CA ALA A 747 -2.73 22.93 -1.13
C ALA A 747 -1.42 22.36 -0.56
N LEU A 748 -0.33 23.14 -0.59
CA LEU A 748 0.98 22.76 -0.04
C LEU A 748 0.91 22.54 1.48
N LEU A 749 0.19 23.41 2.19
CA LEU A 749 0.07 23.36 3.66
C LEU A 749 -1.04 22.41 4.15
N ALA A 750 -1.94 22.01 3.25
CA ALA A 750 -2.99 21.02 3.52
C ALA A 750 -2.40 19.60 3.64
N PRO A 751 -3.16 18.64 4.18
CA PRO A 751 -2.71 17.25 4.33
C PRO A 751 -2.17 16.63 3.04
N GLY A 752 -2.78 16.96 1.90
CA GLY A 752 -2.38 16.46 0.58
C GLY A 752 -0.96 16.88 0.14
N GLY A 753 -0.39 17.93 0.73
CA GLY A 753 0.97 18.38 0.40
C GLY A 753 2.10 17.54 1.02
N SER A 754 1.80 16.72 2.04
CA SER A 754 2.82 15.91 2.72
C SER A 754 2.41 14.45 2.91
N ALA A 755 1.15 14.18 3.28
CA ALA A 755 0.73 12.82 3.67
C ALA A 755 0.95 11.75 2.57
N PRO A 756 0.66 12.00 1.27
CA PRO A 756 0.94 11.02 0.23
C PRO A 756 2.43 10.71 0.06
N ILE A 757 3.28 11.75 0.20
CA ILE A 757 4.74 11.59 0.13
C ILE A 757 5.21 10.74 1.31
N LEU A 758 4.79 11.07 2.53
CA LEU A 758 5.18 10.33 3.74
C LEU A 758 4.73 8.86 3.69
N ALA A 759 3.52 8.60 3.17
CA ALA A 759 3.01 7.23 3.01
C ALA A 759 3.88 6.43 2.02
N ARG A 760 4.10 6.97 0.82
CA ARG A 760 4.93 6.33 -0.21
C ARG A 760 6.36 6.09 0.27
N MET A 761 7.01 7.11 0.81
CA MET A 761 8.40 7.02 1.25
C MET A 761 8.56 6.10 2.46
N GLY A 762 7.59 6.06 3.37
CA GLY A 762 7.59 5.10 4.47
C GLY A 762 7.49 3.66 3.99
N GLN A 763 6.68 3.39 2.96
CA GLN A 763 6.63 2.08 2.31
C GLN A 763 7.96 1.72 1.64
N LEU A 764 8.53 2.60 0.83
CA LEU A 764 9.81 2.31 0.16
C LEU A 764 10.95 2.14 1.16
N THR A 765 10.96 2.93 2.25
CA THR A 765 11.91 2.75 3.36
C THR A 765 11.77 1.37 3.99
N SER A 766 10.53 0.92 4.18
CA SER A 766 10.27 -0.39 4.77
C SER A 766 10.82 -1.54 3.92
N VAL A 767 10.59 -1.49 2.60
CA VAL A 767 11.10 -2.48 1.64
C VAL A 767 12.62 -2.43 1.60
N ALA A 768 13.22 -1.24 1.48
CA ALA A 768 14.68 -1.12 1.42
C ALA A 768 15.35 -1.65 2.69
N THR A 769 14.80 -1.35 3.86
CA THR A 769 15.34 -1.80 5.15
C THR A 769 15.20 -3.32 5.31
N ALA A 770 14.16 -3.95 4.76
CA ALA A 770 14.00 -5.40 4.76
C ALA A 770 15.18 -6.10 4.07
N HIS A 771 15.69 -5.51 2.99
CA HIS A 771 16.85 -5.98 2.22
C HIS A 771 18.19 -5.38 2.67
N GLY A 772 18.24 -4.71 3.84
CA GLY A 772 19.48 -4.10 4.36
C GLY A 772 19.97 -2.86 3.61
N ALA A 773 19.18 -2.33 2.67
CA ALA A 773 19.52 -1.15 1.88
C ALA A 773 19.08 0.16 2.58
N ALA A 774 19.88 1.21 2.44
CA ALA A 774 19.51 2.55 2.90
C ALA A 774 18.51 3.21 1.92
N PHE A 775 17.37 3.70 2.41
CA PHE A 775 16.45 4.47 1.58
C PHE A 775 16.69 5.98 1.63
N ARG A 776 16.67 6.63 0.46
CA ARG A 776 16.89 8.08 0.32
C ARG A 776 15.77 8.73 -0.47
N VAL A 777 15.35 9.89 -0.01
CA VAL A 777 14.58 10.82 -0.84
C VAL A 777 15.59 11.72 -1.55
N SER A 778 16.21 11.19 -2.60
CA SER A 778 17.34 11.82 -3.32
C SER A 778 16.94 13.02 -4.17
N GLU A 779 15.64 13.24 -4.38
CA GLU A 779 15.14 14.46 -4.98
C GLU A 779 13.72 14.79 -4.50
N THR A 780 13.53 15.96 -3.87
CA THR A 780 12.20 16.44 -3.54
C THR A 780 12.11 17.95 -3.54
N ASN A 781 10.92 18.49 -3.81
CA ASN A 781 10.60 19.86 -3.45
C ASN A 781 9.07 20.12 -3.43
N SER A 782 8.70 21.37 -3.12
CA SER A 782 7.32 21.86 -2.99
C SER A 782 6.46 21.70 -4.25
N ALA A 783 7.04 21.82 -5.44
CA ALA A 783 6.37 21.53 -6.70
C ALA A 783 7.41 21.12 -7.75
N ASN A 784 7.04 20.27 -8.72
CA ASN A 784 7.96 19.89 -9.80
C ASN A 784 8.19 21.04 -10.80
N CYS A 785 8.96 20.80 -11.86
CA CYS A 785 9.22 21.76 -12.96
C CYS A 785 9.67 23.16 -12.50
N GLY A 786 10.65 23.22 -11.60
CA GLY A 786 11.22 24.47 -11.09
C GLY A 786 10.37 25.23 -10.08
N GLY A 787 9.18 24.73 -9.71
CA GLY A 787 8.39 25.28 -8.63
C GLY A 787 7.35 26.33 -9.05
N VAL A 788 6.57 26.81 -8.08
CA VAL A 788 5.53 27.82 -8.29
C VAL A 788 5.96 29.16 -7.67
N ASN A 789 6.09 30.19 -8.52
CA ASN A 789 6.47 31.54 -8.07
C ASN A 789 5.44 32.15 -7.11
N GLY A 790 5.89 32.55 -5.92
CA GLY A 790 5.06 33.07 -4.83
C GLY A 790 4.49 31.97 -3.92
N VAL A 791 4.91 30.72 -4.09
CA VAL A 791 4.55 29.60 -3.21
C VAL A 791 5.79 28.81 -2.83
N SER A 792 6.54 28.29 -3.80
CA SER A 792 7.77 27.53 -3.58
C SER A 792 8.89 28.40 -3.00
N ASN A 793 9.00 29.66 -3.44
CA ASN A 793 9.90 30.68 -2.89
C ASN A 793 9.25 31.54 -1.79
N ALA A 794 8.14 31.10 -1.21
CA ALA A 794 7.41 31.83 -0.17
C ALA A 794 7.38 31.05 1.15
N PHE A 795 7.02 31.72 2.24
CA PHE A 795 7.10 31.20 3.61
C PHE A 795 6.32 29.88 3.83
N ALA A 796 5.29 29.61 3.03
CA ALA A 796 4.60 28.32 3.02
C ALA A 796 5.57 27.12 2.85
N SER A 797 6.62 27.26 2.02
CA SER A 797 7.60 26.19 1.82
C SER A 797 8.45 25.91 3.06
N ALA A 798 8.72 26.92 3.89
CA ALA A 798 9.42 26.73 5.16
C ALA A 798 8.61 25.85 6.14
N LEU A 799 7.31 26.13 6.28
CA LEU A 799 6.42 25.39 7.17
C LEU A 799 6.20 23.96 6.67
N TRP A 800 5.95 23.80 5.36
CA TRP A 800 5.80 22.50 4.70
C TRP A 800 7.09 21.66 4.78
N GLY A 801 8.23 22.26 4.42
CA GLY A 801 9.52 21.56 4.38
C GLY A 801 9.97 21.09 5.76
N THR A 802 9.74 21.89 6.80
CA THR A 802 10.01 21.47 8.19
C THR A 802 9.15 20.27 8.58
N ASP A 803 7.85 20.29 8.28
CA ASP A 803 6.93 19.19 8.59
C ASP A 803 7.29 17.91 7.81
N LEU A 804 7.61 18.05 6.52
CA LEU A 804 8.04 16.96 5.67
C LEU A 804 9.31 16.30 6.19
N LEU A 805 10.35 17.09 6.54
CA LEU A 805 11.61 16.57 7.05
C LEU A 805 11.42 15.72 8.32
N PHE A 806 10.62 16.20 9.28
CA PHE A 806 10.33 15.41 10.48
C PHE A 806 9.51 14.15 10.17
N GLY A 807 8.54 14.22 9.26
CA GLY A 807 7.77 13.05 8.85
C GLY A 807 8.65 11.99 8.17
N LEU A 808 9.55 12.39 7.28
CA LEU A 808 10.48 11.47 6.61
C LEU A 808 11.51 10.91 7.59
N ALA A 809 12.00 11.72 8.53
CA ALA A 809 12.90 11.26 9.58
C ALA A 809 12.22 10.24 10.51
N GLN A 810 10.94 10.46 10.83
CA GLN A 810 10.14 9.48 11.58
C GLN A 810 9.94 8.18 10.78
N ALA A 811 9.85 8.28 9.46
CA ALA A 811 9.70 7.14 8.54
C ALA A 811 10.95 6.29 8.35
N GLY A 812 12.09 6.66 8.96
CA GLY A 812 13.35 5.93 8.84
C GLY A 812 14.14 6.24 7.57
N VAL A 813 13.74 7.26 6.82
CA VAL A 813 14.51 7.74 5.65
C VAL A 813 15.94 8.05 6.10
N SER A 814 16.94 7.73 5.29
CA SER A 814 18.34 7.98 5.65
C SER A 814 18.77 9.42 5.36
N ASN A 815 18.27 9.99 4.26
CA ASN A 815 18.57 11.36 3.84
C ASN A 815 17.50 11.89 2.85
N VAL A 816 17.34 13.21 2.83
CA VAL A 816 16.39 13.96 2.01
C VAL A 816 17.15 15.11 1.36
N ASP A 817 17.16 15.16 0.03
CA ASP A 817 17.86 16.19 -0.74
C ASP A 817 16.87 17.09 -1.49
N PHE A 818 16.81 18.37 -1.10
CA PHE A 818 15.91 19.33 -1.75
C PHE A 818 16.46 19.76 -3.11
N HIS A 819 15.70 19.48 -4.17
CA HIS A 819 16.14 19.75 -5.53
C HIS A 819 16.31 21.25 -5.79
N SER A 820 17.36 21.59 -6.53
CA SER A 820 17.89 22.94 -6.65
C SER A 820 18.66 23.11 -7.95
N TRP A 821 18.52 24.29 -8.54
CA TRP A 821 19.42 24.82 -9.57
C TRP A 821 19.27 26.34 -9.58
N ASN A 822 20.22 27.06 -10.16
CA ASN A 822 20.26 28.52 -10.06
C ASN A 822 19.09 29.18 -10.84
N GLY A 823 18.13 29.73 -10.10
CA GLY A 823 16.92 30.37 -10.64
C GLY A 823 15.63 29.55 -10.50
N ALA A 824 15.67 28.33 -9.97
CA ALA A 824 14.44 27.59 -9.66
C ALA A 824 13.69 28.25 -8.49
N TYR A 825 12.37 28.37 -8.58
CA TYR A 825 11.57 28.99 -7.51
C TYR A 825 11.55 28.18 -6.22
N TYR A 826 11.87 26.90 -6.27
CA TYR A 826 11.84 26.03 -5.09
C TYR A 826 13.20 25.88 -4.39
N SER A 827 14.28 26.41 -4.99
CA SER A 827 15.63 26.22 -4.47
C SER A 827 15.70 26.82 -3.06
N PRO A 828 16.27 26.15 -2.05
CA PRO A 828 16.46 26.78 -0.75
C PRO A 828 17.40 28.00 -0.84
N VAL A 829 18.31 28.00 -1.81
CA VAL A 829 19.23 29.10 -2.11
C VAL A 829 19.44 29.18 -3.62
N ASP A 830 19.48 30.37 -4.20
CA ASP A 830 20.00 30.61 -5.55
C ASP A 830 20.96 31.82 -5.57
N PHE A 831 21.57 32.15 -6.71
CA PHE A 831 22.57 33.20 -6.81
C PHE A 831 22.26 34.20 -7.92
N VAL A 832 22.50 35.48 -7.63
CA VAL A 832 22.34 36.57 -8.59
C VAL A 832 23.50 37.54 -8.50
N HIS A 833 23.82 38.19 -9.62
CA HIS A 833 24.73 39.31 -9.60
C HIS A 833 24.01 40.58 -9.13
N SER A 834 24.58 41.26 -8.14
CA SER A 834 24.10 42.54 -7.63
C SER A 834 25.27 43.47 -7.38
N LYS A 835 25.22 44.68 -7.95
CA LYS A 835 26.30 45.69 -7.84
C LYS A 835 27.70 45.14 -8.14
N GLY A 836 27.83 44.28 -9.15
CA GLY A 836 29.10 43.70 -9.57
C GLY A 836 29.59 42.50 -8.74
N ALA A 837 28.85 42.05 -7.72
CA ALA A 837 29.20 40.89 -6.91
C ALA A 837 28.14 39.78 -7.02
N LEU A 838 28.58 38.52 -6.96
CA LEU A 838 27.68 37.38 -6.81
C LEU A 838 27.15 37.35 -5.37
N VAL A 839 25.83 37.41 -5.21
CA VAL A 839 25.17 37.34 -3.90
C VAL A 839 24.17 36.18 -3.87
N ALA A 840 24.02 35.55 -2.71
CA ALA A 840 23.06 34.49 -2.50
C ALA A 840 21.69 35.06 -2.16
N ARG A 841 20.62 34.52 -2.76
CA ARG A 841 19.24 34.72 -2.35
C ARG A 841 18.81 33.51 -1.54
N VAL A 842 18.58 33.72 -0.25
CA VAL A 842 18.15 32.65 0.66
C VAL A 842 16.63 32.61 0.69
N HIS A 843 16.06 31.51 0.19
CA HIS A 843 14.61 31.33 0.12
C HIS A 843 14.04 30.80 1.44
N PRO A 844 12.72 30.98 1.68
CA PRO A 844 12.10 30.60 2.94
C PRO A 844 12.29 29.13 3.33
N LEU A 845 12.34 28.20 2.37
CA LEU A 845 12.60 26.78 2.62
C LEU A 845 13.90 26.53 3.41
N PHE A 846 14.96 27.32 3.18
CA PHE A 846 16.22 27.22 3.92
C PHE A 846 16.03 27.49 5.43
N TYR A 847 15.13 28.41 5.80
CA TYR A 847 14.81 28.64 7.21
C TYR A 847 14.10 27.43 7.85
N GLY A 848 13.32 26.69 7.06
CA GLY A 848 12.72 25.43 7.49
C GLY A 848 13.78 24.35 7.76
N MET A 849 14.76 24.23 6.86
CA MET A 849 15.93 23.34 7.06
C MET A 849 16.73 23.75 8.31
N LEU A 850 16.95 25.04 8.52
CA LEU A 850 17.64 25.57 9.71
C LEU A 850 16.88 25.28 11.01
N LEU A 851 15.55 25.43 11.01
CA LEU A 851 14.70 25.07 12.14
C LEU A 851 14.78 23.57 12.45
N PHE A 852 14.68 22.73 11.40
CA PHE A 852 14.83 21.28 11.54
C PHE A 852 16.18 20.93 12.18
N ASN A 853 17.31 21.44 11.67
CA ASN A 853 18.63 21.12 12.21
C ASN A 853 18.82 21.62 13.65
N ARG A 854 18.35 22.83 14.00
CA ARG A 854 18.41 23.37 15.37
C ARG A 854 17.61 22.57 16.39
N ALA A 855 16.51 21.94 15.95
CA ALA A 855 15.66 21.13 16.80
C ALA A 855 16.28 19.78 17.17
N LEU A 856 17.47 19.49 16.66
CA LEU A 856 17.94 18.13 16.48
C LEU A 856 19.48 18.16 16.55
N PRO A 857 20.12 18.42 17.69
CA PRO A 857 21.59 18.38 17.78
C PRO A 857 22.16 16.97 17.58
N ALA A 858 23.49 16.85 17.59
CA ALA A 858 24.21 15.57 17.57
C ALA A 858 23.65 14.57 18.60
N GLY A 859 23.42 13.33 18.15
CA GLY A 859 22.87 12.26 18.99
C GLY A 859 21.40 12.42 19.38
N ALA A 860 20.69 13.45 18.89
CA ALA A 860 19.28 13.61 19.20
C ALA A 860 18.41 12.52 18.54
N ARG A 861 17.46 12.01 19.31
CA ARG A 861 16.45 11.03 18.89
C ARG A 861 15.07 11.67 18.89
N LEU A 862 14.21 11.27 17.95
CA LEU A 862 12.82 11.75 17.92
C LEU A 862 12.04 11.21 19.12
N LEU A 863 11.08 11.99 19.60
CA LEU A 863 10.13 11.61 20.64
C LEU A 863 8.71 11.58 20.05
N PRO A 864 7.87 10.60 20.43
CA PRO A 864 6.48 10.61 20.03
C PRO A 864 5.77 11.82 20.64
N VAL A 865 4.86 12.41 19.88
CA VAL A 865 3.99 13.51 20.35
C VAL A 865 2.55 13.19 19.97
N ALA A 866 1.64 13.27 20.93
CA ALA A 866 0.22 12.99 20.70
C ALA A 866 -0.69 14.10 21.26
N PRO A 867 -1.84 14.37 20.62
CA PRO A 867 -2.22 13.94 19.27
C PRO A 867 -1.41 14.68 18.19
N ASN A 868 -1.05 14.01 17.08
CA ASN A 868 -0.30 14.62 15.97
C ASN A 868 -0.61 13.97 14.61
N SER A 869 -1.91 13.84 14.28
CA SER A 869 -2.38 13.20 13.04
C SER A 869 -1.67 13.75 11.78
N PRO A 870 -1.43 12.92 10.74
CA PRO A 870 -0.90 13.38 9.45
C PRO A 870 -1.74 14.49 8.79
N GLN A 871 -3.04 14.54 9.08
CA GLN A 871 -3.98 15.51 8.52
C GLN A 871 -4.12 16.80 9.35
N ALA A 872 -3.43 16.92 10.48
CA ALA A 872 -3.57 18.07 11.35
C ALA A 872 -2.97 19.35 10.74
N ALA A 873 -3.69 20.47 10.87
CA ALA A 873 -3.16 21.79 10.52
C ALA A 873 -2.11 22.30 11.53
N LEU A 874 -2.17 21.81 12.78
CA LEU A 874 -1.14 22.04 13.79
C LEU A 874 -0.29 20.77 13.95
N LYS A 875 0.98 20.85 13.57
CA LYS A 875 1.94 19.74 13.68
C LYS A 875 2.89 19.98 14.85
N THR A 876 3.24 18.92 15.55
CA THR A 876 4.16 18.99 16.69
C THR A 876 5.15 17.84 16.64
N TRP A 877 6.43 18.19 16.62
CA TRP A 877 7.55 17.26 16.57
C TRP A 877 8.41 17.47 17.80
N ALA A 878 8.99 16.40 18.34
CA ALA A 878 9.86 16.51 19.49
C ALA A 878 11.11 15.64 19.31
N SER A 879 12.18 16.05 19.97
CA SER A 879 13.42 15.29 20.08
C SER A 879 13.99 15.42 21.49
N VAL A 880 14.90 14.52 21.83
CA VAL A 880 15.73 14.59 23.04
C VAL A 880 17.18 14.32 22.68
N ASP A 881 18.08 15.14 23.21
CA ASP A 881 19.53 14.95 23.05
C ASP A 881 20.13 14.11 24.20
N PRO A 882 21.39 13.66 24.10
CA PRO A 882 22.03 12.86 25.15
C PRO A 882 22.09 13.55 26.52
N ALA A 883 22.06 14.89 26.56
CA ALA A 883 21.99 15.66 27.81
C ALA A 883 20.57 15.67 28.43
N GLY A 884 19.58 15.05 27.77
CA GLY A 884 18.18 15.03 28.19
C GLY A 884 17.42 16.32 27.89
N THR A 885 18.00 17.24 27.12
CA THR A 885 17.31 18.47 26.69
C THR A 885 16.32 18.12 25.58
N ARG A 886 15.06 18.49 25.81
CA ARG A 886 13.96 18.26 24.88
C ARG A 886 13.74 19.47 24.00
N ARG A 887 13.62 19.23 22.69
CA ARG A 887 13.33 20.27 21.70
C ARG A 887 12.01 19.93 21.02
N ILE A 888 11.05 20.86 21.05
CA ILE A 888 9.70 20.66 20.54
C ILE A 888 9.46 21.70 19.45
N VAL A 889 9.27 21.26 18.22
CA VAL A 889 8.88 22.11 17.09
C VAL A 889 7.37 22.08 16.95
N VAL A 890 6.74 23.25 16.96
CA VAL A 890 5.29 23.41 16.77
C VAL A 890 5.06 24.23 15.50
N ILE A 891 4.28 23.70 14.56
CA ILE A 891 4.04 24.29 13.23
C ILE A 891 2.55 24.53 13.06
N ASN A 892 2.12 25.79 12.98
CA ASN A 892 0.76 26.16 12.63
C ASN A 892 0.66 26.44 11.13
N LYS A 893 0.14 25.45 10.38
CA LYS A 893 -0.05 25.55 8.93
C LYS A 893 -1.36 26.27 8.54
N ASP A 894 -2.21 26.61 9.51
CA ASP A 894 -3.41 27.41 9.28
C ASP A 894 -3.03 28.87 9.05
N SER A 895 -3.28 29.38 7.84
CA SER A 895 -2.88 30.73 7.44
C SER A 895 -3.79 31.84 7.98
N GLY A 896 -4.90 31.51 8.64
CA GLY A 896 -5.88 32.50 9.10
C GLY A 896 -6.19 32.46 10.59
N ARG A 897 -5.80 31.40 11.32
CA ARG A 897 -6.19 31.22 12.73
C ARG A 897 -4.99 30.92 13.63
N PRO A 898 -4.78 31.71 14.70
CA PRO A 898 -3.78 31.40 15.72
C PRO A 898 -4.20 30.17 16.56
N ARG A 899 -3.25 29.66 17.35
CA ARG A 899 -3.44 28.53 18.27
C ARG A 899 -2.85 28.84 19.64
N GLN A 900 -3.53 28.40 20.69
CA GLN A 900 -2.98 28.33 22.03
C GLN A 900 -2.56 26.89 22.29
N VAL A 901 -1.25 26.61 22.34
CA VAL A 901 -0.73 25.25 22.46
C VAL A 901 -0.35 24.96 23.91
N VAL A 902 -0.86 23.87 24.46
CA VAL A 902 -0.55 23.40 25.81
C VAL A 902 0.34 22.17 25.70
N LEU A 903 1.62 22.34 25.95
CA LEU A 903 2.65 21.31 25.85
C LEU A 903 2.91 20.65 27.21
N ARG A 904 2.49 19.40 27.36
CA ARG A 904 2.90 18.52 28.47
C ARG A 904 4.23 17.88 28.09
N VAL A 905 5.31 18.36 28.70
CA VAL A 905 6.66 17.86 28.48
C VAL A 905 7.12 17.15 29.75
N PRO A 906 7.46 15.84 29.70
CA PRO A 906 7.95 15.09 30.85
C PRO A 906 9.18 15.71 31.51
N GLY A 907 9.32 15.47 32.82
CA GLY A 907 10.37 16.03 33.67
C GLY A 907 9.93 17.24 34.51
N GLY A 908 10.77 17.61 35.48
CA GLY A 908 10.50 18.67 36.47
C GLY A 908 10.93 20.08 36.06
N ALA A 909 11.43 20.29 34.84
CA ALA A 909 11.97 21.58 34.40
C ALA A 909 10.91 22.71 34.49
N ARG A 910 11.15 23.71 35.34
CA ARG A 910 10.21 24.83 35.57
C ARG A 910 10.21 25.87 34.47
N ALA A 911 11.24 25.91 33.63
CA ALA A 911 11.44 26.88 32.58
C ALA A 911 11.89 26.23 31.26
N GLY A 912 11.49 26.84 30.16
CA GLY A 912 11.93 26.55 28.80
C GLY A 912 12.15 27.87 28.03
N ARG A 913 12.52 27.75 26.77
CA ARG A 913 12.82 28.88 25.87
C ARG A 913 12.14 28.69 24.53
N VAL A 914 11.75 29.78 23.88
CA VAL A 914 11.09 29.77 22.56
C VAL A 914 11.89 30.58 21.55
N GLU A 915 12.10 30.00 20.38
CA GLU A 915 12.61 30.66 19.18
C GLU A 915 11.57 30.55 18.07
N ARG A 916 11.15 31.68 17.48
CA ARG A 916 10.05 31.72 16.51
C ARG A 916 10.55 31.78 15.08
N LEU A 917 9.91 31.02 14.20
CA LEU A 917 10.02 31.12 12.74
C LEU A 917 8.73 31.78 12.20
N SER A 918 8.87 32.98 11.63
CA SER A 918 7.73 33.80 11.21
C SER A 918 8.03 34.66 9.99
N ALA A 919 6.97 35.05 9.28
CA ALA A 919 6.97 36.03 8.21
C ALA A 919 5.62 36.79 8.22
N PRO A 920 5.49 37.92 7.49
CA PRO A 920 4.22 38.68 7.45
C PRO A 920 3.02 37.86 6.96
N SER A 921 3.24 36.88 6.07
CA SER A 921 2.22 35.93 5.61
C SER A 921 2.87 34.65 5.10
N VAL A 922 2.07 33.59 4.90
CA VAL A 922 2.52 32.35 4.24
C VAL A 922 2.93 32.55 2.77
N LEU A 923 2.56 33.68 2.16
CA LEU A 923 2.93 34.04 0.78
C LEU A 923 4.15 34.97 0.71
N SER A 924 4.71 35.37 1.85
CA SER A 924 5.85 36.27 1.91
C SER A 924 7.11 35.59 1.40
N LYS A 925 7.82 36.26 0.49
CA LYS A 925 9.15 35.83 0.00
C LYS A 925 10.29 36.44 0.80
N ASP A 926 9.99 37.48 1.55
CA ASP A 926 10.87 38.28 2.38
C ASP A 926 10.26 38.49 3.77
N GLY A 927 11.01 39.17 4.65
CA GLY A 927 10.60 39.37 6.04
C GLY A 927 10.58 38.08 6.87
N VAL A 928 11.14 36.98 6.34
CA VAL A 928 11.28 35.72 7.08
C VAL A 928 12.36 35.89 8.14
N THR A 929 12.01 35.52 9.36
CA THR A 929 12.92 35.55 10.51
C THR A 929 12.88 34.24 11.26
N PHE A 930 14.03 33.79 11.75
CA PHE A 930 14.11 32.74 12.76
C PHE A 930 14.85 33.26 13.98
N ALA A 931 14.22 33.19 15.15
CA ALA A 931 14.70 33.80 16.39
C ALA A 931 15.05 35.29 16.20
N GLY A 932 14.25 36.04 15.44
CA GLY A 932 14.48 37.47 15.15
C GLY A 932 15.61 37.77 14.16
N GLN A 933 16.28 36.75 13.60
CA GLN A 933 17.38 36.93 12.65
C GLN A 933 16.95 36.61 11.20
N THR A 934 17.56 37.26 10.22
CA THR A 934 17.24 37.10 8.79
C THR A 934 18.49 37.16 7.92
N TYR A 935 18.43 36.53 6.75
CA TYR A 935 19.38 36.70 5.64
C TYR A 935 18.97 37.85 4.71
N GLY A 936 17.81 38.50 4.95
CA GLY A 936 17.23 39.48 4.04
C GLY A 936 16.76 38.85 2.74
N ARG A 937 16.64 39.66 1.67
CA ARG A 937 16.35 39.17 0.32
C ARG A 937 17.58 38.57 -0.37
N THR A 938 18.76 39.10 -0.05
CA THR A 938 20.05 38.66 -0.57
C THR A 938 21.12 38.85 0.50
N THR A 939 22.14 38.00 0.50
CA THR A 939 23.31 38.08 1.38
C THR A 939 24.59 37.84 0.57
N ALA A 940 25.64 38.62 0.85
CA ALA A 940 26.95 38.47 0.20
C ALA A 940 27.84 37.44 0.90
N ASP A 941 27.62 37.19 2.19
CA ASP A 941 28.50 36.35 3.02
C ASP A 941 27.81 35.12 3.62
N GLY A 942 26.50 34.97 3.40
CA GLY A 942 25.73 33.84 3.92
C GLY A 942 25.50 33.87 5.43
N ARG A 943 25.67 35.03 6.10
CA ARG A 943 25.47 35.15 7.56
C ARG A 943 24.10 35.69 7.94
N LEU A 944 23.58 35.22 9.07
CA LEU A 944 22.38 35.76 9.71
C LEU A 944 22.66 37.15 10.27
N THR A 945 21.73 38.08 10.04
CA THR A 945 21.76 39.44 10.57
C THR A 945 20.59 39.68 11.53
N GLY A 946 20.69 40.73 12.35
CA GLY A 946 19.69 41.07 13.36
C GLY A 946 19.96 40.42 14.72
N ARG A 947 19.26 40.92 15.75
CA ARG A 947 19.40 40.46 17.14
C ARG A 947 18.70 39.13 17.33
N ARG A 948 19.40 38.12 17.86
CA ARG A 948 18.76 36.86 18.25
C ARG A 948 17.81 37.08 19.43
N VAL A 949 16.57 36.65 19.29
CA VAL A 949 15.49 36.74 20.26
C VAL A 949 15.14 35.35 20.75
N VAL A 950 15.22 35.16 22.07
CA VAL A 950 14.86 33.92 22.76
C VAL A 950 13.91 34.26 23.90
N GLU A 951 12.65 33.84 23.79
CA GLU A 951 11.61 34.18 24.76
C GLU A 951 11.59 33.17 25.92
N PRO A 952 11.47 33.60 27.19
CA PRO A 952 11.28 32.69 28.30
C PRO A 952 9.89 32.05 28.29
N LEU A 953 9.79 30.76 28.60
CA LEU A 953 8.52 30.03 28.70
C LEU A 953 8.44 29.33 30.06
N ARG A 954 7.49 29.71 30.91
CA ARG A 954 7.33 29.13 32.25
C ARG A 954 6.36 27.95 32.23
N ARG A 955 6.64 26.94 33.04
CA ARG A 955 5.73 25.83 33.29
C ARG A 955 4.69 26.26 34.32
N ALA A 956 3.41 26.12 34.00
CA ALA A 956 2.29 26.45 34.89
C ALA A 956 1.21 25.38 34.77
N GLY A 957 0.66 24.92 35.90
CA GLY A 957 -0.32 23.84 35.93
C GLY A 957 0.16 22.55 35.25
N GLY A 958 1.44 22.22 35.40
CA GLY A 958 2.05 21.01 34.84
C GLY A 958 2.34 21.03 33.33
N ALA A 959 2.19 22.16 32.65
CA ALA A 959 2.43 22.28 31.20
C ALA A 959 3.06 23.63 30.82
N PHE A 960 3.61 23.71 29.61
CA PHE A 960 4.02 24.96 28.98
C PHE A 960 2.90 25.46 28.06
N ARG A 961 2.61 26.76 28.09
CA ARG A 961 1.55 27.37 27.28
C ARG A 961 2.16 28.30 26.24
N LEU A 962 2.09 27.94 24.97
CA LEU A 962 2.66 28.67 23.84
C LEU A 962 1.54 29.27 22.99
N TYR A 963 1.50 30.59 22.86
CA TYR A 963 0.73 31.25 21.80
C TYR A 963 1.49 31.14 20.48
N LEU A 964 0.83 30.63 19.44
CA LEU A 964 1.39 30.44 18.11
C LEU A 964 0.51 31.14 17.06
N PRO A 965 1.01 32.21 16.40
CA PRO A 965 0.30 32.90 15.33
C PRO A 965 -0.12 31.98 14.16
N ALA A 966 -1.07 32.45 13.36
CA ALA A 966 -1.42 31.81 12.09
C ALA A 966 -0.20 31.76 11.16
N GLY A 967 -0.02 30.66 10.43
CA GLY A 967 1.04 30.49 9.44
C GLY A 967 2.42 30.76 10.03
N SER A 968 2.77 30.09 11.14
CA SER A 968 4.05 30.29 11.85
C SER A 968 4.55 28.99 12.49
N ALA A 969 5.81 28.96 12.91
CA ALA A 969 6.37 27.86 13.67
C ALA A 969 7.22 28.35 14.85
N ALA A 970 7.47 27.47 15.82
CA ALA A 970 8.32 27.76 16.97
C ALA A 970 9.10 26.53 17.42
N LEU A 971 10.34 26.74 17.86
CA LEU A 971 11.16 25.78 18.57
C LEU A 971 11.11 26.09 20.07
N VAL A 972 10.58 25.15 20.85
CA VAL A 972 10.58 25.19 22.31
C VAL A 972 11.70 24.30 22.82
N THR A 973 12.63 24.84 23.60
CA THR A 973 13.71 24.08 24.24
C THR A 973 13.46 23.98 25.74
N VAL A 974 13.44 22.76 26.28
CA VAL A 974 13.22 22.46 27.69
C VAL A 974 14.41 21.64 28.19
N PRO A 975 15.23 22.15 29.13
CA PRO A 975 16.37 21.41 29.68
C PRO A 975 15.88 20.20 30.49
N ARG A 976 16.78 19.25 30.77
CA ARG A 976 16.54 18.21 31.77
C ARG A 976 16.27 18.88 33.13
N GLY A 977 15.15 18.55 33.78
CA GLY A 977 14.87 19.06 35.12
C GLY A 977 15.87 18.47 36.12
N GLY A 978 16.46 19.31 36.98
CA GLY A 978 17.12 18.82 38.20
C GLY A 978 16.10 18.13 39.09
N GLY A 979 16.50 17.00 39.67
CA GLY A 979 15.71 16.30 40.69
C GLY A 979 15.50 17.16 41.93
#